data_AF-A0A9Q1J9E7-F1
#
_entry.id   AF-A0A9Q1J9E7-F1
#
_cell.length_a   1.000
_cell.length_b   1.000
_cell.length_c   1.000
_cell.angle_alpha   90.00
_cell.angle_beta   90.00
_cell.angle_gamma   90.00
#
_symmetry.space_group_name_H-M   'P 1'
#
loop_
_entity.id
_entity.type
_entity.pdbx_description
1 polymer ?
#
loop_
_entity_poly.entity_id
_entity_poly.type
_entity_poly.pdbx_seq_one_letter_code
_entity_poly.pdbx_strand_id
1 'polypeptide(L)'
;MLQEGKTLQLSKPLLVAELRGIYPTSIGLPLEMSLVSTAVATASVTAQVKILPVPTGESSLAQLLNSEIQISTDGTLSMAVSTKATVGINTEVIQVGRELDLMTHTTIPVKFTTTIDVKERNLKLQYDPCLREADLLTVRTDAFSVTRNTEDPTADKKVQLLPESTENYALKSHFKPEALHPEGKDLDLSDETISTKTETPTVEKSLHSSAGQNIICAEALTFGFIVCFETQSQNDANLVGMLLCKVIGFNRLTISLKPVPSSALERVEIEIQTGPKSAAKIIQMSTIAEKPVITQLKGRVLRQLRGKLTTDKKLGDSFPPIFAIVIHARASDGNMQGYELAVYADTMISQPRVQIMAMELGSMEKWKVCVDAELQNDHKALMVMQWGKDCQEYKMTVEEVTGRLATNPALKIKAKWDRIPPTMKYAGKVLGAYLPWTAEILGFTEKWQTNPSKQLSFYLAAPSPSSLDMILKTPEMTIYKRNVPLPFAIPTDGIPKSSDLAIRFSKTITNLAELSSSECIAEGEGFTTFDGVQYMYAMPDGCFHILALDCLFTPRFMILMKLAPTSDHLQVVKAHITDNVIEILPSVSGELKLIYNNHEIPSINLPFIDTHGKVMVKREGQGLVLSAKQYGLDRIYFSGERTELRIGAIMRGRMCGMCGHNDGETNLVFHMPDGKMANSAGSFAHSWMLMHDSCREGCKLQHDRVDLGRTLSIFGEPSHCYSAEPVLRCAPGCSPIRTARLNISVHCHTTDSPLNMDDYASPVWKKAAMMDSVLSHTECSCPTDQCSG
;
A
#
# COMPACT_ATOMS: atom_id res chain seq x y z
N MET A 1 1.06 6.24 -28.83
CA MET A 1 2.26 5.89 -28.02
C MET A 1 2.18 4.47 -27.44
N LEU A 2 1.44 4.21 -26.34
CA LEU A 2 1.49 2.86 -25.69
C LEU A 2 0.95 1.71 -26.58
N GLN A 3 0.11 2.02 -27.58
CA GLN A 3 -0.38 1.05 -28.56
C GLN A 3 0.64 0.64 -29.64
N GLU A 4 1.68 1.43 -29.86
CA GLU A 4 2.75 1.12 -30.84
C GLU A 4 3.83 0.20 -30.25
N GLY A 5 3.72 -0.14 -28.96
CA GLY A 5 4.74 -0.83 -28.19
C GLY A 5 5.81 0.14 -27.66
N LYS A 6 6.20 -0.04 -26.40
CA LYS A 6 7.28 0.74 -25.77
C LYS A 6 8.25 -0.17 -25.06
N THR A 7 9.51 -0.13 -25.47
CA THR A 7 10.63 -0.76 -24.76
C THR A 7 11.19 0.21 -23.73
N LEU A 8 11.25 -0.25 -22.48
CA LEU A 8 11.99 0.38 -21.40
C LEU A 8 13.35 -0.33 -21.26
N GLN A 9 14.43 0.43 -21.41
CA GLN A 9 15.77 0.03 -21.01
C GLN A 9 16.19 0.95 -19.86
N LEU A 10 16.50 0.38 -18.69
CA LEU A 10 16.95 1.13 -17.53
C LEU A 10 18.09 0.38 -16.85
N SER A 11 19.20 1.07 -16.60
CA SER A 11 20.36 0.56 -15.85
C SER A 11 20.68 1.53 -14.72
N LYS A 12 20.76 1.06 -13.48
CA LYS A 12 21.04 1.90 -12.31
C LYS A 12 22.12 1.26 -11.41
N PRO A 13 23.32 1.86 -11.32
CA PRO A 13 24.29 1.52 -10.28
C PRO A 13 23.85 2.07 -8.92
N LEU A 14 24.20 1.37 -7.85
CA LEU A 14 23.84 1.66 -6.47
C LEU A 14 25.02 1.31 -5.54
N LEU A 15 25.36 2.22 -4.62
CA LEU A 15 26.08 1.85 -3.40
C LEU A 15 25.03 1.36 -2.41
N VAL A 16 25.08 0.08 -2.03
CA VAL A 16 24.08 -0.57 -1.18
C VAL A 16 24.44 -0.41 0.30
N ALA A 17 25.73 -0.56 0.63
CA ALA A 17 26.26 -0.30 1.96
C ALA A 17 27.76 0.02 1.89
N GLU A 18 28.20 0.92 2.77
CA GLU A 18 29.61 1.09 3.12
C GLU A 18 29.69 1.17 4.65
N LEU A 19 30.40 0.23 5.27
CA LEU A 19 30.71 0.22 6.69
C LEU A 19 32.22 0.11 6.83
N ARG A 20 32.83 0.92 7.70
CA ARG A 20 34.28 0.94 7.92
C ARG A 20 34.59 1.29 9.37
N GLY A 21 35.17 0.34 10.09
CA GLY A 21 35.75 0.53 11.43
C GLY A 21 37.28 0.48 11.33
N ILE A 22 37.96 1.47 11.89
CA ILE A 22 39.42 1.53 11.93
C ILE A 22 39.85 1.62 13.40
N TYR A 23 40.73 0.71 13.80
CA TYR A 23 41.18 0.56 15.18
C TYR A 23 42.72 0.53 15.24
N PRO A 24 43.36 1.21 16.19
CA PRO A 24 44.81 1.11 16.37
C PRO A 24 45.19 -0.28 16.93
N THR A 25 46.15 -0.94 16.29
CA THR A 25 46.79 -2.13 16.89
C THR A 25 47.81 -1.73 17.97
N SER A 26 48.25 -2.69 18.78
CA SER A 26 49.31 -2.50 19.79
C SER A 26 50.67 -2.08 19.20
N ILE A 27 50.87 -2.26 17.90
CA ILE A 27 52.06 -1.82 17.15
C ILE A 27 51.82 -0.52 16.35
N GLY A 28 50.71 0.19 16.61
CA GLY A 28 50.38 1.47 15.99
C GLY A 28 49.82 1.41 14.56
N LEU A 29 49.84 0.24 13.91
CA LEU A 29 49.27 0.06 12.58
C LEU A 29 47.72 0.07 12.64
N PRO A 30 47.03 0.65 11.64
CA PRO A 30 45.58 0.64 11.56
C PRO A 30 45.05 -0.74 11.14
N LEU A 31 44.30 -1.39 12.05
CA LEU A 31 43.43 -2.52 11.72
C LEU A 31 42.12 -1.96 11.16
N GLU A 32 41.84 -2.26 9.90
CA GLU A 32 40.57 -1.97 9.25
C GLU A 32 39.66 -3.20 9.26
N MET A 33 38.38 -2.96 9.54
CA MET A 33 37.27 -3.87 9.29
C MET A 33 36.26 -3.13 8.41
N SER A 34 36.16 -3.51 7.14
CA SER A 34 35.27 -2.86 6.18
C SER A 34 34.33 -3.84 5.45
N LEU A 35 33.15 -3.34 5.10
CA LEU A 35 32.14 -4.02 4.29
C LEU A 35 31.65 -3.03 3.24
N VAL A 36 31.94 -3.29 1.97
CA VAL A 36 31.50 -2.47 0.84
C VAL A 36 30.61 -3.32 -0.05
N SER A 37 29.39 -2.87 -0.30
CA SER A 37 28.40 -3.55 -1.13
C SER A 37 27.92 -2.62 -2.23
N THR A 38 28.14 -3.01 -3.49
CA THR A 38 27.67 -2.29 -4.67
C THR A 38 26.75 -3.17 -5.49
N ALA A 39 25.81 -2.55 -6.20
CA ALA A 39 24.88 -3.26 -7.08
C ALA A 39 24.67 -2.52 -8.40
N VAL A 40 24.30 -3.26 -9.43
CA VAL A 40 23.77 -2.73 -10.69
C VAL A 40 22.47 -3.47 -10.97
N ALA A 41 21.37 -2.73 -10.99
CA ALA A 41 20.05 -3.23 -11.38
C ALA A 41 19.75 -2.82 -12.83
N THR A 42 19.28 -3.76 -13.64
CA THR A 42 18.95 -3.58 -15.05
C THR A 42 17.56 -4.12 -15.36
N ALA A 43 16.74 -3.31 -16.05
CA ALA A 43 15.40 -3.67 -16.48
C ALA A 43 15.28 -3.46 -18.00
N SER A 44 14.95 -4.54 -18.71
CA SER A 44 14.86 -4.59 -20.16
C SER A 44 13.49 -5.17 -20.53
N VAL A 45 12.46 -4.31 -20.63
CA VAL A 45 11.06 -4.75 -20.75
C VAL A 45 10.37 -4.03 -21.91
N THR A 46 9.82 -4.79 -22.85
CA THR A 46 8.93 -4.28 -23.90
C THR A 46 7.49 -4.55 -23.51
N ALA A 47 6.67 -3.49 -23.46
CA ALA A 47 5.25 -3.58 -23.19
C ALA A 47 4.44 -3.10 -24.41
N GLN A 48 3.42 -3.86 -24.79
CA GLN A 48 2.42 -3.50 -25.79
C GLN A 48 1.05 -3.42 -25.12
N VAL A 49 0.33 -2.31 -25.29
CA VAL A 49 -0.99 -2.11 -24.71
C VAL A 49 -2.04 -2.01 -25.81
N LYS A 50 -3.12 -2.79 -25.74
CA LYS A 50 -4.30 -2.66 -26.61
C LYS A 50 -5.49 -2.27 -25.74
N ILE A 51 -6.33 -1.38 -26.26
CA ILE A 51 -7.50 -0.84 -25.55
C ILE A 51 -8.71 -1.05 -26.47
N LEU A 52 -9.76 -1.71 -25.97
CA LEU A 52 -10.99 -1.99 -26.70
C LEU A 52 -12.20 -1.43 -25.93
N PRO A 53 -13.07 -0.63 -26.56
CA PRO A 53 -12.90 0.00 -27.87
C PRO A 53 -11.72 0.98 -27.90
N VAL A 54 -11.17 1.25 -29.08
CA VAL A 54 -10.06 2.21 -29.24
C VAL A 54 -10.58 3.62 -28.89
N PRO A 55 -9.92 4.36 -27.98
CA PRO A 55 -10.40 5.69 -27.59
C PRO A 55 -10.38 6.69 -28.74
N THR A 56 -11.42 7.54 -28.83
CA THR A 56 -11.53 8.58 -29.86
C THR A 56 -12.01 9.91 -29.27
N GLY A 57 -11.35 11.01 -29.67
CA GLY A 57 -11.69 12.36 -29.23
C GLY A 57 -11.20 12.73 -27.82
N GLU A 58 -11.59 13.92 -27.38
CA GLU A 58 -11.09 14.57 -26.16
C GLU A 58 -11.53 13.88 -24.86
N SER A 59 -12.53 12.99 -24.90
CA SER A 59 -13.12 12.30 -23.73
C SER A 59 -12.53 10.90 -23.43
N SER A 60 -11.26 10.66 -23.79
CA SER A 60 -10.63 9.33 -23.73
C SER A 60 -10.63 8.64 -22.36
N LEU A 61 -10.58 9.39 -21.24
CA LEU A 61 -10.55 8.83 -19.88
C LEU A 61 -11.88 8.16 -19.47
N ALA A 62 -13.02 8.78 -19.81
CA ALA A 62 -14.35 8.19 -19.54
C ALA A 62 -14.61 6.93 -20.40
N GLN A 63 -13.98 6.87 -21.59
CA GLN A 63 -13.99 5.68 -22.44
C GLN A 63 -13.15 4.55 -21.81
N LEU A 64 -11.95 4.86 -21.28
CA LEU A 64 -11.08 3.91 -20.58
C LEU A 64 -11.74 3.25 -19.36
N LEU A 65 -12.58 3.98 -18.60
CA LEU A 65 -13.38 3.41 -17.50
C LEU A 65 -14.39 2.33 -17.95
N ASN A 66 -14.65 2.24 -19.26
CA ASN A 66 -15.53 1.26 -19.90
C ASN A 66 -14.79 0.33 -20.88
N SER A 67 -13.45 0.34 -20.88
CA SER A 67 -12.62 -0.47 -21.79
C SER A 67 -12.14 -1.78 -21.18
N GLU A 68 -11.90 -2.75 -22.08
CA GLU A 68 -10.94 -3.83 -21.85
C GLU A 68 -9.54 -3.34 -22.25
N ILE A 69 -8.56 -3.53 -21.36
CA ILE A 69 -7.15 -3.15 -21.57
C ILE A 69 -6.30 -4.42 -21.54
N GLN A 70 -5.70 -4.79 -22.67
CA GLN A 70 -4.77 -5.91 -22.79
C GLN A 70 -3.33 -5.38 -22.77
N ILE A 71 -2.49 -5.92 -21.88
CA ILE A 71 -1.09 -5.54 -21.70
C ILE A 71 -0.23 -6.80 -21.87
N SER A 72 0.52 -6.90 -22.96
CA SER A 72 1.50 -7.97 -23.16
C SER A 72 2.91 -7.44 -22.88
N THR A 73 3.67 -8.14 -22.05
CA THR A 73 5.06 -7.80 -21.71
C THR A 73 6.00 -8.92 -22.09
N ASP A 74 7.15 -8.58 -22.67
CA ASP A 74 8.28 -9.50 -22.91
C ASP A 74 9.59 -8.80 -22.52
N GLY A 75 10.47 -9.48 -21.79
CA GLY A 75 11.67 -8.87 -21.23
C GLY A 75 12.34 -9.63 -20.10
N THR A 76 13.30 -8.95 -19.46
CA THR A 76 14.06 -9.43 -18.30
C THR A 76 14.27 -8.34 -17.27
N LEU A 77 14.30 -8.74 -16.00
CA LEU A 77 14.80 -7.93 -14.88
C LEU A 77 16.03 -8.66 -14.32
N SER A 78 17.13 -7.96 -14.13
CA SER A 78 18.33 -8.56 -13.55
C SER A 78 19.05 -7.62 -12.60
N MET A 79 19.81 -8.19 -11.67
CA MET A 79 20.56 -7.46 -10.66
C MET A 79 21.85 -8.20 -10.32
N ALA A 80 22.97 -7.52 -10.48
CA ALA A 80 24.27 -7.96 -9.99
C ALA A 80 24.58 -7.21 -8.69
N VAL A 81 25.03 -7.91 -7.65
CA VAL A 81 25.49 -7.35 -6.37
C VAL A 81 26.87 -7.91 -6.07
N SER A 82 27.83 -7.03 -5.79
CA SER A 82 29.20 -7.35 -5.40
C SER A 82 29.43 -6.80 -3.99
N THR A 83 29.67 -7.70 -3.04
CA THR A 83 29.94 -7.34 -1.64
C THR A 83 31.30 -7.85 -1.23
N LYS A 84 32.15 -6.96 -0.71
CA LYS A 84 33.49 -7.25 -0.22
C LYS A 84 33.54 -7.00 1.28
N ALA A 85 33.92 -8.00 2.07
CA ALA A 85 34.20 -7.85 3.49
C ALA A 85 35.69 -8.05 3.73
N THR A 86 36.38 -7.02 4.24
CA THR A 86 37.83 -7.00 4.42
C THR A 86 38.19 -6.79 5.88
N VAL A 87 39.10 -7.61 6.41
CA VAL A 87 39.66 -7.48 7.77
C VAL A 87 41.18 -7.62 7.70
N GLY A 88 41.91 -6.57 8.08
CA GLY A 88 43.37 -6.57 8.02
C GLY A 88 44.02 -5.22 8.27
N ILE A 89 45.33 -5.16 8.12
CA ILE A 89 46.11 -3.92 8.18
C ILE A 89 45.93 -3.17 6.85
N ASN A 90 45.59 -1.88 6.92
CA ASN A 90 45.40 -1.04 5.73
C ASN A 90 46.12 0.30 5.90
N THR A 91 47.34 0.41 5.36
CA THR A 91 48.10 1.67 5.32
C THR A 91 48.03 2.29 3.92
N GLU A 92 48.57 3.51 3.76
CA GLU A 92 48.58 4.22 2.46
C GLU A 92 49.39 3.50 1.37
N VAL A 93 50.31 2.59 1.75
CA VAL A 93 51.21 1.86 0.82
C VAL A 93 50.97 0.35 0.85
N ILE A 94 50.49 -0.22 1.97
CA ILE A 94 50.39 -1.68 2.16
C ILE A 94 49.04 -2.07 2.75
N GLN A 95 48.30 -2.90 2.02
CA GLN A 95 47.11 -3.58 2.51
C GLN A 95 47.36 -5.09 2.63
N VAL A 96 47.23 -5.63 3.85
CA VAL A 96 47.42 -7.06 4.17
C VAL A 96 46.28 -7.54 5.05
N GLY A 97 45.50 -8.52 4.60
CA GLY A 97 44.34 -9.00 5.34
C GLY A 97 43.64 -10.20 4.73
N ARG A 98 42.42 -10.45 5.19
CA ARG A 98 41.47 -11.39 4.59
C ARG A 98 40.39 -10.61 3.86
N GLU A 99 40.07 -11.01 2.65
CA GLU A 99 39.00 -10.45 1.80
C GLU A 99 38.00 -11.58 1.50
N LEU A 100 36.73 -11.39 1.85
CA LEU A 100 35.62 -12.28 1.50
C LEU A 100 34.80 -11.59 0.41
N ASP A 101 34.82 -12.16 -0.80
CA ASP A 101 34.03 -11.70 -1.94
C ASP A 101 32.73 -12.50 -2.00
N LEU A 102 31.61 -11.79 -1.93
CA LEU A 102 30.25 -12.31 -2.09
C LEU A 102 29.66 -11.69 -3.38
N MET A 103 29.55 -12.51 -4.42
CA MET A 103 28.96 -12.15 -5.70
C MET A 103 27.56 -12.74 -5.78
N THR A 104 26.56 -11.92 -6.07
CA THR A 104 25.17 -12.36 -6.29
C THR A 104 24.67 -11.86 -7.63
N HIS A 105 24.13 -12.75 -8.45
CA HIS A 105 23.49 -12.44 -9.72
C HIS A 105 22.05 -12.96 -9.70
N THR A 106 21.09 -12.11 -10.05
CA THR A 106 19.66 -12.44 -10.12
C THR A 106 19.15 -12.12 -11.52
N THR A 107 18.39 -13.04 -12.13
CA THR A 107 17.70 -12.80 -13.41
C THR A 107 16.29 -13.35 -13.34
N ILE A 108 15.29 -12.50 -13.58
CA ILE A 108 13.88 -12.86 -13.62
C ILE A 108 13.37 -12.63 -15.05
N PRO A 109 12.99 -13.68 -15.80
CA PRO A 109 12.31 -13.51 -17.09
C PRO A 109 10.90 -12.95 -16.86
N VAL A 110 10.51 -11.95 -17.65
CA VAL A 110 9.21 -11.29 -17.56
C VAL A 110 8.46 -11.48 -18.86
N LYS A 111 7.61 -12.50 -18.90
CA LYS A 111 6.73 -12.76 -20.05
C LYS A 111 5.32 -13.12 -19.58
N PHE A 112 4.37 -12.20 -19.79
CA PHE A 112 2.97 -12.39 -19.43
C PHE A 112 2.05 -11.50 -20.28
N THR A 113 0.76 -11.84 -20.30
CA THR A 113 -0.31 -10.97 -20.82
C THR A 113 -1.33 -10.73 -19.71
N THR A 114 -1.69 -9.47 -19.45
CA THR A 114 -2.75 -9.10 -18.51
C THR A 114 -3.90 -8.46 -19.26
N THR A 115 -5.11 -8.98 -19.10
CA THR A 115 -6.35 -8.34 -19.53
C THR A 115 -7.03 -7.72 -18.31
N ILE A 116 -7.44 -6.46 -18.42
CA ILE A 116 -8.12 -5.71 -17.36
C ILE A 116 -9.44 -5.18 -17.93
N ASP A 117 -10.57 -5.68 -17.45
CA ASP A 117 -11.87 -5.07 -17.71
C ASP A 117 -12.19 -4.11 -16.54
N VAL A 118 -12.10 -2.80 -16.84
CA VAL A 118 -12.27 -1.74 -15.83
C VAL A 118 -13.72 -1.63 -15.36
N LYS A 119 -14.68 -1.95 -16.25
CA LYS A 119 -16.12 -1.86 -16.01
C LYS A 119 -16.62 -3.02 -15.16
N GLU A 120 -16.21 -4.23 -15.51
CA GLU A 120 -16.53 -5.46 -14.80
C GLU A 120 -15.66 -5.65 -13.54
N ARG A 121 -14.58 -4.86 -13.40
CA ARG A 121 -13.57 -4.96 -12.33
C ARG A 121 -12.92 -6.34 -12.27
N ASN A 122 -12.62 -6.87 -13.45
CA ASN A 122 -11.95 -8.15 -13.65
C ASN A 122 -10.50 -7.91 -14.08
N LEU A 123 -9.56 -8.71 -13.55
CA LEU A 123 -8.19 -8.78 -14.01
C LEU A 123 -7.84 -10.24 -14.29
N LYS A 124 -7.40 -10.54 -15.51
CA LYS A 124 -6.94 -11.85 -15.97
C LYS A 124 -5.47 -11.75 -16.36
N LEU A 125 -4.59 -12.28 -15.52
CA LEU A 125 -3.18 -12.46 -15.82
C LEU A 125 -2.98 -13.85 -16.46
N GLN A 126 -2.26 -13.93 -17.57
CA GLN A 126 -1.89 -15.14 -18.29
C GLN A 126 -0.38 -15.21 -18.43
N TYR A 127 0.21 -16.39 -18.20
CA TYR A 127 1.60 -16.66 -18.57
C TYR A 127 1.77 -18.09 -19.10
N ASP A 128 2.74 -18.25 -20.00
CA ASP A 128 3.12 -19.54 -20.57
C ASP A 128 4.19 -20.19 -19.64
N PRO A 129 4.13 -21.50 -19.33
CA PRO A 129 5.12 -22.16 -18.45
C PRO A 129 6.57 -22.12 -18.97
N CYS A 130 7.54 -22.31 -18.07
CA CYS A 130 8.96 -22.30 -18.40
C CYS A 130 9.36 -23.49 -19.29
N LEU A 131 9.50 -23.26 -20.61
CA LEU A 131 9.89 -24.27 -21.60
C LEU A 131 11.39 -24.67 -21.59
N ARG A 132 12.21 -23.99 -20.78
CA ARG A 132 13.66 -24.20 -20.66
C ARG A 132 14.10 -23.94 -19.22
N GLU A 133 15.26 -24.47 -18.86
CA GLU A 133 15.89 -24.12 -17.59
C GLU A 133 16.33 -22.65 -17.55
N ALA A 134 16.14 -22.00 -16.41
CA ALA A 134 16.55 -20.62 -16.17
C ALA A 134 17.05 -20.43 -14.73
N ASP A 135 18.29 -19.97 -14.57
CA ASP A 135 18.87 -19.59 -13.29
C ASP A 135 18.27 -18.27 -12.81
N LEU A 136 17.49 -18.31 -11.73
CA LEU A 136 16.89 -17.13 -11.11
C LEU A 136 17.87 -16.39 -10.21
N LEU A 137 18.69 -17.14 -9.47
CA LEU A 137 19.65 -16.62 -8.50
C LEU A 137 20.92 -17.48 -8.53
N THR A 138 22.07 -16.83 -8.65
CA THR A 138 23.39 -17.42 -8.40
C THR A 138 24.08 -16.61 -7.32
N VAL A 139 24.43 -17.26 -6.21
CA VAL A 139 25.27 -16.69 -5.15
C VAL A 139 26.59 -17.44 -5.14
N ARG A 140 27.71 -16.70 -5.13
CA ARG A 140 29.08 -17.23 -5.06
C ARG A 140 29.83 -16.53 -3.93
N THR A 141 30.54 -17.30 -3.11
CA THR A 141 31.51 -16.77 -2.13
C THR A 141 32.91 -17.31 -2.40
N ASP A 142 33.90 -16.43 -2.36
CA ASP A 142 35.32 -16.77 -2.37
C ASP A 142 36.03 -16.05 -1.22
N ALA A 143 36.84 -16.77 -0.45
CA ALA A 143 37.57 -16.23 0.69
C ALA A 143 39.08 -16.25 0.44
N PHE A 144 39.72 -15.08 0.50
CA PHE A 144 41.13 -14.87 0.16
C PHE A 144 41.94 -14.34 1.35
N SER A 145 43.22 -14.72 1.42
CA SER A 145 44.27 -13.88 1.99
C SER A 145 44.76 -12.95 0.89
N VAL A 146 44.87 -11.65 1.19
CA VAL A 146 45.26 -10.61 0.22
C VAL A 146 46.44 -9.82 0.77
N THR A 147 47.45 -9.62 -0.09
CA THR A 147 48.57 -8.70 0.12
C THR A 147 48.73 -7.87 -1.15
N ARG A 148 48.62 -6.54 -1.07
CA ARG A 148 48.83 -5.65 -2.21
C ARG A 148 49.52 -4.35 -1.82
N ASN A 149 50.26 -3.80 -2.78
CA ASN A 149 50.60 -2.38 -2.77
C ASN A 149 49.33 -1.59 -3.14
N THR A 150 49.02 -0.51 -2.43
CA THR A 150 47.90 0.38 -2.75
C THR A 150 48.24 1.40 -3.84
N GLU A 151 49.53 1.63 -4.11
CA GLU A 151 50.02 2.46 -5.22
C GLU A 151 50.07 1.70 -6.56
N ASP A 152 50.24 0.37 -6.52
CA ASP A 152 50.18 -0.53 -7.68
C ASP A 152 49.09 -1.61 -7.48
N PRO A 153 47.84 -1.32 -7.88
CA PRO A 153 46.74 -2.28 -7.79
C PRO A 153 46.83 -3.42 -8.81
N THR A 154 47.84 -3.47 -9.67
CA THR A 154 48.08 -4.59 -10.62
C THR A 154 49.05 -5.64 -10.06
N ALA A 155 49.75 -5.34 -8.97
CA ALA A 155 50.67 -6.25 -8.28
C ALA A 155 50.01 -7.01 -7.10
N ASP A 156 48.68 -7.19 -7.12
CA ASP A 156 47.97 -7.81 -6.00
C ASP A 156 48.20 -9.33 -5.90
N LYS A 157 48.43 -9.81 -4.67
CA LYS A 157 48.65 -11.23 -4.37
C LYS A 157 47.47 -11.75 -3.55
N LYS A 158 46.55 -12.42 -4.23
CA LYS A 158 45.45 -13.16 -3.60
C LYS A 158 45.75 -14.65 -3.55
N VAL A 159 45.49 -15.28 -2.41
CA VAL A 159 45.57 -16.73 -2.20
C VAL A 159 44.27 -17.18 -1.57
N GLN A 160 43.59 -18.18 -2.14
CA GLN A 160 42.38 -18.75 -1.52
C GLN A 160 42.70 -19.32 -0.14
N LEU A 161 41.84 -19.06 0.85
CA LEU A 161 42.01 -19.60 2.22
C LEU A 161 41.78 -21.11 2.29
N LEU A 162 41.05 -21.68 1.33
CA LEU A 162 40.90 -23.11 1.09
C LEU A 162 41.03 -23.34 -0.43
N PRO A 163 42.07 -24.05 -0.92
CA PRO A 163 42.30 -24.23 -2.35
C PRO A 163 41.41 -25.31 -2.98
N GLU A 164 41.07 -25.13 -4.25
CA GLU A 164 40.27 -26.05 -5.06
C GLU A 164 41.02 -27.35 -5.40
N SER A 165 40.96 -28.33 -4.50
CA SER A 165 41.47 -29.72 -4.61
C SER A 165 42.99 -29.91 -4.80
N THR A 166 43.65 -30.48 -3.79
CA THR A 166 45.11 -30.68 -3.78
C THR A 166 45.54 -32.03 -4.38
N GLU A 167 45.57 -32.15 -5.72
CA GLU A 167 46.15 -33.34 -6.38
C GLU A 167 47.56 -33.14 -6.98
N ASN A 168 48.01 -31.91 -7.24
CA ASN A 168 49.25 -31.68 -8.02
C ASN A 168 50.44 -31.04 -7.28
N TYR A 169 50.32 -30.69 -6.00
CA TYR A 169 51.48 -30.22 -5.20
C TYR A 169 52.15 -31.35 -4.41
N ALA A 170 52.63 -32.36 -5.15
CA ALA A 170 53.59 -33.32 -4.61
C ALA A 170 54.92 -32.61 -4.34
N LEU A 171 55.22 -32.36 -3.05
CA LEU A 171 56.44 -31.70 -2.59
C LEU A 171 57.67 -32.61 -2.77
N LYS A 172 58.13 -32.73 -4.03
CA LYS A 172 59.36 -33.44 -4.42
C LYS A 172 60.61 -32.65 -4.02
N SER A 173 60.86 -32.55 -2.72
CA SER A 173 62.12 -32.09 -2.15
C SER A 173 62.62 -33.10 -1.12
N HIS A 174 63.30 -34.15 -1.60
CA HIS A 174 64.10 -35.03 -0.75
C HIS A 174 65.27 -34.24 -0.16
N PHE A 175 65.09 -33.61 1.00
CA PHE A 175 66.20 -33.14 1.81
C PHE A 175 66.92 -34.36 2.41
N LYS A 176 68.06 -34.73 1.83
CA LYS A 176 69.02 -35.60 2.51
C LYS A 176 69.75 -34.77 3.57
N PRO A 177 69.82 -35.21 4.84
CA PRO A 177 70.75 -34.63 5.78
C PRO A 177 72.16 -35.16 5.48
N GLU A 178 73.08 -34.28 5.08
CA GLU A 178 74.51 -34.57 5.14
C GLU A 178 75.00 -34.27 6.56
N ALA A 179 75.68 -35.25 7.16
CA ALA A 179 76.05 -35.20 8.57
C ALA A 179 77.41 -34.53 8.76
N LEU A 180 77.49 -33.59 9.72
CA LEU A 180 78.76 -33.09 10.23
C LEU A 180 78.70 -32.86 11.75
N HIS A 181 79.32 -33.77 12.49
CA HIS A 181 79.81 -33.58 13.86
C HIS A 181 81.22 -32.93 13.79
N PRO A 182 81.79 -32.34 14.88
CA PRO A 182 81.61 -32.77 16.27
C PRO A 182 81.54 -31.70 17.38
N GLU A 183 81.29 -32.20 18.60
CA GLU A 183 81.77 -31.75 19.92
C GLU A 183 81.48 -30.32 20.45
N GLY A 184 80.83 -30.26 21.62
CA GLY A 184 80.61 -29.05 22.41
C GLY A 184 79.88 -29.35 23.73
N LYS A 185 80.65 -29.56 24.81
CA LYS A 185 80.21 -29.82 26.20
C LYS A 185 79.82 -28.54 26.96
N ASP A 186 79.01 -28.53 28.04
CA ASP A 186 78.04 -29.52 28.58
C ASP A 186 76.65 -28.80 28.70
N LEU A 187 75.91 -28.49 29.80
CA LEU A 187 75.89 -28.81 31.25
C LEU A 187 74.50 -28.38 31.86
N ASP A 188 73.97 -29.12 32.85
CA ASP A 188 73.13 -28.79 34.05
C ASP A 188 72.13 -27.58 34.12
N LEU A 189 70.97 -27.65 34.82
CA LEU A 189 70.19 -28.75 35.46
C LEU A 189 68.78 -28.26 35.91
N SER A 190 67.77 -29.14 35.97
CA SER A 190 66.47 -29.06 36.72
C SER A 190 65.51 -27.89 36.43
N ASP A 191 64.21 -28.04 36.14
CA ASP A 191 63.11 -28.92 36.62
C ASP A 191 62.60 -28.70 38.06
N GLU A 192 61.47 -27.97 38.18
CA GLU A 192 60.35 -28.32 39.07
C GLU A 192 59.01 -27.79 38.53
N THR A 193 58.19 -28.63 37.89
CA THR A 193 56.78 -28.83 38.33
C THR A 193 56.19 -30.13 37.78
N ILE A 194 55.27 -30.73 38.54
CA ILE A 194 54.83 -32.11 38.34
C ILE A 194 53.78 -32.26 37.24
N SER A 195 53.99 -33.25 36.36
CA SER A 195 53.01 -33.68 35.36
C SER A 195 51.81 -34.39 35.99
N THR A 196 50.59 -34.04 35.55
CA THR A 196 49.45 -34.96 35.54
C THR A 196 49.05 -35.21 34.08
N LYS A 197 49.51 -36.34 33.52
CA LYS A 197 49.07 -36.79 32.19
C LYS A 197 47.57 -37.00 32.17
N THR A 198 46.90 -36.52 31.13
CA THR A 198 45.75 -37.22 30.53
C THR A 198 46.10 -37.45 29.07
N GLU A 199 45.97 -38.68 28.60
CA GLU A 199 46.50 -39.08 27.30
C GLU A 199 45.58 -38.65 26.17
N THR A 200 46.02 -37.67 25.36
CA THR A 200 45.39 -37.38 24.06
C THR A 200 45.92 -38.36 23.03
N PRO A 201 45.06 -39.18 22.38
CA PRO A 201 45.54 -40.09 21.33
C PRO A 201 46.02 -39.29 20.12
N THR A 202 47.21 -39.63 19.62
CA THR A 202 47.76 -39.10 18.37
C THR A 202 46.91 -39.59 17.19
N VAL A 203 45.96 -38.76 16.78
CA VAL A 203 45.25 -38.90 15.51
C VAL A 203 45.76 -37.79 14.60
N GLU A 204 46.70 -38.13 13.72
CA GLU A 204 47.02 -37.31 12.54
C GLU A 204 45.83 -37.35 11.59
N LYS A 205 44.81 -36.54 11.88
CA LYS A 205 43.65 -36.34 11.02
C LYS A 205 44.09 -35.42 9.87
N SER A 206 44.32 -36.02 8.71
CA SER A 206 44.59 -35.31 7.47
C SER A 206 43.51 -34.26 7.18
N LEU A 207 43.94 -33.05 6.81
CA LEU A 207 43.08 -31.89 6.56
C LEU A 207 42.35 -32.03 5.21
N HIS A 208 41.38 -32.93 5.14
CA HIS A 208 40.55 -33.14 3.95
C HIS A 208 39.45 -32.07 3.87
N SER A 209 39.54 -31.17 2.89
CA SER A 209 38.39 -30.34 2.50
C SER A 209 37.32 -31.21 1.86
N SER A 210 36.10 -31.18 2.41
CA SER A 210 34.98 -31.95 1.88
C SER A 210 34.29 -31.17 0.77
N ALA A 211 34.58 -31.51 -0.48
CA ALA A 211 33.79 -31.06 -1.62
C ALA A 211 32.43 -31.77 -1.61
N GLY A 212 31.33 -31.01 -1.48
CA GLY A 212 29.97 -31.52 -1.45
C GLY A 212 29.08 -30.80 -2.46
N GLN A 213 28.43 -31.56 -3.33
CA GLN A 213 27.38 -31.08 -4.23
C GLN A 213 26.05 -31.70 -3.76
N ASN A 214 25.09 -30.86 -3.39
CA ASN A 214 23.74 -31.28 -3.04
C ASN A 214 22.74 -30.55 -3.94
N ILE A 215 21.72 -31.26 -4.43
CA ILE A 215 20.63 -30.70 -5.22
C ILE A 215 19.32 -31.10 -4.55
N ILE A 216 18.47 -30.12 -4.26
CA ILE A 216 17.14 -30.30 -3.70
C ILE A 216 16.14 -29.64 -4.64
N CYS A 217 15.22 -30.41 -5.21
CA CYS A 217 14.18 -29.88 -6.10
C CYS A 217 12.79 -30.01 -5.46
N ALA A 218 11.91 -29.06 -5.75
CA ALA A 218 10.51 -29.05 -5.36
C ALA A 218 9.62 -28.84 -6.60
N GLU A 219 8.69 -29.76 -6.83
CA GLU A 219 7.82 -29.76 -8.01
C GLU A 219 6.60 -28.86 -7.78
N ALA A 220 6.36 -27.92 -8.70
CA ALA A 220 5.22 -27.02 -8.70
C ALA A 220 4.30 -27.36 -9.87
N LEU A 221 3.76 -28.59 -9.87
CA LEU A 221 3.04 -29.20 -11.00
C LEU A 221 1.91 -28.30 -11.54
N THR A 222 1.12 -27.69 -10.65
CA THR A 222 0.03 -26.74 -10.98
C THR A 222 0.50 -25.51 -11.78
N PHE A 223 1.79 -25.20 -11.76
CA PHE A 223 2.40 -24.05 -12.45
C PHE A 223 3.38 -24.46 -13.57
N GLY A 224 3.53 -25.76 -13.83
CA GLY A 224 4.34 -26.30 -14.93
C GLY A 224 5.87 -26.25 -14.75
N PHE A 225 6.38 -25.92 -13.56
CA PHE A 225 7.82 -25.83 -13.28
C PHE A 225 8.26 -26.64 -12.06
N ILE A 226 9.57 -26.87 -11.96
CA ILE A 226 10.27 -27.45 -10.81
C ILE A 226 11.29 -26.41 -10.33
N VAL A 227 11.29 -26.08 -9.05
CA VAL A 227 12.31 -25.20 -8.45
C VAL A 227 13.44 -26.08 -7.91
N CYS A 228 14.67 -25.88 -8.39
CA CYS A 228 15.83 -26.60 -7.90
C CYS A 228 16.80 -25.67 -7.17
N PHE A 229 17.26 -26.12 -6.00
CA PHE A 229 18.27 -25.49 -5.18
C PHE A 229 19.53 -26.36 -5.26
N GLU A 230 20.55 -25.90 -5.96
CA GLU A 230 21.83 -26.57 -6.08
C GLU A 230 22.87 -25.85 -5.23
N THR A 231 23.53 -26.58 -4.33
CA THR A 231 24.64 -26.09 -3.51
C THR A 231 25.90 -26.89 -3.80
N GLN A 232 26.94 -26.22 -4.30
CA GLN A 232 28.30 -26.72 -4.38
C GLN A 232 29.11 -26.03 -3.27
N SER A 233 29.74 -26.79 -2.39
CA SER A 233 30.48 -26.28 -1.22
C SER A 233 31.80 -27.01 -1.05
N GLN A 234 32.87 -26.26 -0.83
CA GLN A 234 34.19 -26.77 -0.43
C GLN A 234 34.67 -25.96 0.77
N ASN A 235 34.23 -26.39 1.94
CA ASN A 235 34.56 -25.85 3.26
C ASN A 235 35.22 -26.94 4.12
N ASP A 236 35.82 -26.56 5.25
CA ASP A 236 36.21 -27.52 6.29
C ASP A 236 34.99 -27.90 7.15
N ALA A 237 34.40 -29.07 6.87
CA ALA A 237 33.25 -29.59 7.62
C ALA A 237 33.58 -30.02 9.07
N ASN A 238 34.86 -30.09 9.46
CA ASN A 238 35.28 -30.46 10.82
C ASN A 238 35.43 -29.27 11.78
N LEU A 239 35.40 -28.02 11.31
CA LEU A 239 35.42 -26.84 12.20
C LEU A 239 34.05 -26.66 12.89
N VAL A 240 33.92 -27.28 14.07
CA VAL A 240 32.70 -27.23 14.89
C VAL A 240 32.45 -25.81 15.44
N GLY A 241 31.24 -25.30 15.22
CA GLY A 241 30.63 -24.26 16.04
C GLY A 241 30.35 -22.90 15.37
N MET A 242 31.22 -22.42 14.47
CA MET A 242 31.06 -21.07 13.88
C MET A 242 30.40 -21.07 12.50
N LEU A 243 29.38 -20.23 12.32
CA LEU A 243 28.70 -20.05 11.03
C LEU A 243 29.64 -19.48 9.95
N LEU A 244 30.58 -18.60 10.33
CA LEU A 244 31.61 -18.09 9.41
C LEU A 244 32.40 -19.22 8.73
N CYS A 245 32.71 -20.31 9.44
CA CYS A 245 33.46 -21.45 8.90
C CYS A 245 32.68 -22.26 7.85
N LYS A 246 31.37 -21.99 7.68
CA LYS A 246 30.53 -22.53 6.60
C LYS A 246 30.35 -21.55 5.42
N VAL A 247 31.02 -20.41 5.46
CA VAL A 247 31.04 -19.38 4.40
C VAL A 247 32.47 -19.11 3.93
N ILE A 248 33.46 -19.28 4.82
CA ILE A 248 34.90 -19.28 4.50
C ILE A 248 35.24 -20.56 3.72
N GLY A 249 35.40 -20.39 2.41
CA GLY A 249 35.72 -21.44 1.45
C GLY A 249 35.23 -21.05 0.06
N PHE A 250 35.10 -22.02 -0.83
CA PHE A 250 34.35 -21.84 -2.08
C PHE A 250 32.92 -22.35 -1.88
N ASN A 251 31.92 -21.47 -2.06
CA ASN A 251 30.52 -21.88 -2.04
C ASN A 251 29.79 -21.26 -3.23
N ARG A 252 28.95 -22.07 -3.90
CA ARG A 252 28.02 -21.65 -4.94
C ARG A 252 26.63 -22.19 -4.61
N LEU A 253 25.66 -21.30 -4.56
CA LEU A 253 24.23 -21.62 -4.50
C LEU A 253 23.59 -21.14 -5.81
N THR A 254 22.96 -22.06 -6.54
CA THR A 254 22.12 -21.75 -7.70
C THR A 254 20.67 -22.10 -7.38
N ILE A 255 19.74 -21.20 -7.70
CA ILE A 255 18.31 -21.49 -7.73
C ILE A 255 17.86 -21.40 -9.18
N SER A 256 17.44 -22.53 -9.77
CA SER A 256 16.94 -22.60 -11.14
C SER A 256 15.49 -23.04 -11.22
N LEU A 257 14.77 -22.56 -12.23
CA LEU A 257 13.48 -23.11 -12.66
C LEU A 257 13.74 -24.11 -13.79
N LYS A 258 13.23 -25.33 -13.67
CA LYS A 258 13.25 -26.37 -14.71
C LYS A 258 11.82 -26.67 -15.21
N PRO A 259 11.65 -27.06 -16.49
CA PRO A 259 10.37 -27.56 -16.99
C PRO A 259 9.95 -28.86 -16.28
N VAL A 260 8.64 -29.09 -16.12
CA VAL A 260 8.12 -30.40 -15.72
C VAL A 260 8.19 -31.39 -16.91
N PRO A 261 8.77 -32.59 -16.76
CA PRO A 261 9.01 -33.54 -17.88
C PRO A 261 7.77 -34.01 -18.65
N SER A 262 6.57 -33.89 -18.06
CA SER A 262 5.29 -34.34 -18.62
C SER A 262 4.30 -33.19 -18.87
N SER A 263 4.80 -32.00 -19.21
CA SER A 263 4.02 -30.76 -19.29
C SER A 263 3.06 -30.68 -20.49
N ALA A 264 1.99 -31.46 -20.45
CA ALA A 264 0.76 -31.22 -21.21
C ALA A 264 -0.03 -30.03 -20.62
N LEU A 265 0.64 -28.89 -20.42
CA LEU A 265 0.15 -27.72 -19.68
C LEU A 265 0.46 -26.46 -20.49
N GLU A 266 -0.55 -25.89 -21.12
CA GLU A 266 -0.40 -24.90 -22.19
C GLU A 266 -0.29 -23.48 -21.66
N ARG A 267 -1.00 -23.19 -20.56
CA ARG A 267 -1.11 -21.85 -19.97
C ARG A 267 -1.56 -21.90 -18.52
N VAL A 268 -1.01 -21.00 -17.71
CA VAL A 268 -1.56 -20.65 -16.40
C VAL A 268 -2.34 -19.35 -16.53
N GLU A 269 -3.53 -19.29 -15.92
CA GLU A 269 -4.33 -18.07 -15.81
C GLU A 269 -4.65 -17.77 -14.34
N ILE A 270 -4.54 -16.51 -13.96
CA ILE A 270 -4.87 -15.98 -12.63
C ILE A 270 -5.95 -14.91 -12.85
N GLU A 271 -7.17 -15.20 -12.42
CA GLU A 271 -8.34 -14.35 -12.62
C GLU A 271 -8.82 -13.79 -11.29
N ILE A 272 -8.72 -12.47 -11.13
CA ILE A 272 -9.14 -11.71 -9.95
C ILE A 272 -10.45 -11.00 -10.29
N GLN A 273 -11.46 -11.19 -9.45
CA GLN A 273 -12.75 -10.49 -9.54
C GLN A 273 -13.02 -9.74 -8.25
N THR A 274 -13.46 -8.48 -8.37
CA THR A 274 -13.80 -7.64 -7.21
C THR A 274 -15.25 -7.17 -7.24
N GLY A 275 -15.79 -6.80 -6.07
CA GLY A 275 -17.14 -6.25 -5.94
C GLY A 275 -18.27 -7.26 -6.18
N PRO A 276 -19.49 -6.81 -6.53
CA PRO A 276 -20.69 -7.66 -6.53
C PRO A 276 -20.62 -8.90 -7.43
N LYS A 277 -19.79 -8.88 -8.49
CA LYS A 277 -19.62 -10.01 -9.42
C LYS A 277 -18.65 -11.08 -8.92
N SER A 278 -17.94 -10.87 -7.80
CA SER A 278 -17.03 -11.87 -7.21
C SER A 278 -17.71 -13.20 -6.87
N ALA A 279 -19.00 -13.15 -6.49
CA ALA A 279 -19.80 -14.35 -6.24
C ALA A 279 -19.94 -15.25 -7.49
N ALA A 280 -20.08 -14.65 -8.68
CA ALA A 280 -20.24 -15.36 -9.94
C ALA A 280 -18.91 -15.92 -10.49
N LYS A 281 -17.77 -15.54 -9.89
CA LYS A 281 -16.46 -16.09 -10.26
C LYS A 281 -16.11 -17.39 -9.50
N ILE A 282 -16.88 -17.74 -8.47
CA ILE A 282 -16.67 -18.93 -7.65
C ILE A 282 -17.20 -20.18 -8.37
N ILE A 283 -16.28 -21.07 -8.75
CA ILE A 283 -16.48 -22.29 -9.51
C ILE A 283 -16.94 -23.44 -8.61
N GLN A 284 -16.29 -23.67 -7.47
CA GLN A 284 -16.56 -24.86 -6.64
C GLN A 284 -17.15 -24.52 -5.27
N MET A 285 -16.78 -23.39 -4.65
CA MET A 285 -17.28 -23.02 -3.31
C MET A 285 -18.81 -22.74 -3.32
N SER A 286 -19.36 -22.40 -4.49
CA SER A 286 -20.78 -22.16 -4.77
C SER A 286 -21.65 -23.42 -4.66
N THR A 287 -21.17 -24.57 -5.17
CA THR A 287 -21.89 -25.86 -5.13
C THR A 287 -22.12 -26.44 -3.72
N ILE A 288 -21.52 -25.83 -2.69
CA ILE A 288 -21.72 -26.19 -1.28
C ILE A 288 -22.88 -25.40 -0.64
N ALA A 289 -23.33 -24.29 -1.25
CA ALA A 289 -24.33 -23.38 -0.69
C ALA A 289 -25.79 -23.70 -1.05
N GLU A 290 -26.04 -24.55 -2.06
CA GLU A 290 -27.40 -24.79 -2.60
C GLU A 290 -28.28 -25.74 -1.75
N LYS A 291 -28.62 -25.35 -0.52
CA LYS A 291 -29.87 -25.79 0.16
C LYS A 291 -30.52 -24.66 1.00
N PRO A 292 -31.10 -23.62 0.38
CA PRO A 292 -31.89 -22.60 1.09
C PRO A 292 -33.26 -23.14 1.52
N VAL A 293 -33.32 -23.90 2.62
CA VAL A 293 -34.58 -24.40 3.22
C VAL A 293 -35.27 -23.30 4.05
N ILE A 294 -35.63 -22.19 3.40
CA ILE A 294 -36.51 -21.15 3.97
C ILE A 294 -37.55 -20.71 2.92
N THR A 295 -38.43 -21.65 2.55
CA THR A 295 -39.77 -21.32 2.04
C THR A 295 -40.77 -22.04 2.95
N GLN A 296 -41.84 -21.33 3.36
CA GLN A 296 -42.78 -21.71 4.42
C GLN A 296 -42.22 -21.74 5.86
N LEU A 297 -42.35 -20.62 6.58
CA LEU A 297 -42.69 -20.61 8.02
C LEU A 297 -43.10 -19.18 8.45
N LYS A 298 -44.40 -18.87 8.35
CA LYS A 298 -44.95 -17.56 8.78
C LYS A 298 -45.18 -17.53 10.29
N GLY A 299 -44.58 -16.54 10.96
CA GLY A 299 -45.09 -15.97 12.21
C GLY A 299 -44.76 -16.71 13.53
N ARG A 300 -44.65 -15.93 14.61
CA ARG A 300 -44.52 -16.29 16.03
C ARG A 300 -43.35 -17.19 16.46
N VAL A 301 -43.07 -18.33 15.81
CA VAL A 301 -42.03 -19.30 16.23
C VAL A 301 -40.62 -18.68 16.30
N LEU A 302 -40.33 -17.75 15.40
CA LEU A 302 -39.05 -17.04 15.29
C LEU A 302 -38.61 -16.26 16.54
N ARG A 303 -39.50 -15.97 17.50
CA ARG A 303 -39.12 -15.35 18.79
C ARG A 303 -38.61 -16.36 19.83
N GLN A 304 -39.04 -17.62 19.80
CA GLN A 304 -38.63 -18.62 20.79
C GLN A 304 -37.30 -19.32 20.45
N LEU A 305 -36.96 -19.45 19.16
CA LEU A 305 -35.70 -20.06 18.73
C LEU A 305 -34.46 -19.16 18.92
N ARG A 306 -34.66 -17.85 19.19
CA ARG A 306 -33.56 -16.87 19.32
C ARG A 306 -32.61 -17.11 20.50
N GLY A 307 -33.00 -17.96 21.46
CA GLY A 307 -32.19 -18.31 22.64
C GLY A 307 -31.38 -19.60 22.52
N LYS A 308 -31.31 -20.26 21.35
CA LYS A 308 -30.67 -21.59 21.21
C LYS A 308 -29.82 -21.82 19.93
N LEU A 309 -29.51 -20.79 19.15
CA LEU A 309 -28.51 -20.87 18.06
C LEU A 309 -27.20 -20.19 18.46
N THR A 310 -26.27 -20.97 19.00
CA THR A 310 -24.89 -20.55 19.32
C THR A 310 -23.88 -21.56 18.76
N THR A 311 -23.78 -21.63 17.43
CA THR A 311 -22.75 -22.37 16.67
C THR A 311 -22.56 -21.76 15.29
N ASP A 312 -21.33 -21.39 14.96
CA ASP A 312 -20.69 -21.42 13.63
C ASP A 312 -21.54 -21.10 12.39
N LYS A 313 -22.12 -19.89 12.31
CA LYS A 313 -22.52 -19.34 11.01
C LYS A 313 -21.31 -18.69 10.33
N LYS A 314 -21.04 -19.06 9.07
CA LYS A 314 -19.95 -18.47 8.28
C LYS A 314 -20.38 -17.14 7.67
N LEU A 315 -19.41 -16.29 7.34
CA LEU A 315 -19.68 -15.03 6.65
C LEU A 315 -20.23 -15.28 5.24
N GLY A 316 -19.71 -16.30 4.53
CA GLY A 316 -20.23 -16.72 3.23
C GLY A 316 -21.67 -17.25 3.23
N ASP A 317 -22.23 -17.64 4.38
CA ASP A 317 -23.64 -18.02 4.53
C ASP A 317 -24.57 -16.79 4.67
N SER A 318 -24.00 -15.58 4.64
CA SER A 318 -24.65 -14.32 5.04
C SER A 318 -24.37 -13.15 4.09
N PHE A 319 -23.18 -13.13 3.48
CA PHE A 319 -22.70 -12.08 2.60
C PHE A 319 -22.02 -12.68 1.35
N PRO A 320 -22.13 -12.04 0.18
CA PRO A 320 -21.30 -12.40 -0.97
C PRO A 320 -19.81 -12.12 -0.67
N PRO A 321 -18.87 -12.79 -1.36
CA PRO A 321 -17.47 -12.41 -1.30
C PRO A 321 -17.29 -10.98 -1.84
N ILE A 322 -16.44 -10.20 -1.18
CA ILE A 322 -16.04 -8.86 -1.66
C ILE A 322 -14.97 -8.94 -2.76
N PHE A 323 -14.28 -10.08 -2.81
CA PHE A 323 -13.10 -10.33 -3.62
C PHE A 323 -12.93 -11.85 -3.82
N ALA A 324 -12.61 -12.27 -5.04
CA ALA A 324 -12.32 -13.66 -5.38
C ALA A 324 -11.12 -13.75 -6.34
N ILE A 325 -10.28 -14.78 -6.15
CA ILE A 325 -9.21 -15.16 -7.08
C ILE A 325 -9.44 -16.61 -7.49
N VAL A 326 -9.41 -16.88 -8.79
CA VAL A 326 -9.26 -18.21 -9.36
C VAL A 326 -7.88 -18.29 -10.01
N ILE A 327 -7.03 -19.18 -9.51
CA ILE A 327 -5.75 -19.55 -10.11
C ILE A 327 -5.96 -20.91 -10.76
N HIS A 328 -5.83 -21.03 -12.08
CA HIS A 328 -5.94 -22.33 -12.74
C HIS A 328 -4.94 -22.52 -13.88
N ALA A 329 -4.51 -23.76 -14.06
CA ALA A 329 -3.75 -24.18 -15.22
C ALA A 329 -4.67 -24.92 -16.19
N ARG A 330 -4.50 -24.64 -17.48
CA ARG A 330 -5.13 -25.39 -18.56
C ARG A 330 -4.18 -26.49 -19.04
N ALA A 331 -4.54 -27.73 -18.72
CA ALA A 331 -3.90 -28.89 -19.32
C ALA A 331 -4.52 -29.22 -20.69
N SER A 332 -3.73 -29.85 -21.57
CA SER A 332 -4.13 -30.24 -22.93
C SER A 332 -5.20 -31.34 -22.98
N ASP A 333 -5.48 -31.99 -21.85
CA ASP A 333 -6.59 -32.93 -21.67
C ASP A 333 -7.92 -32.24 -21.30
N GLY A 334 -7.91 -30.92 -21.08
CA GLY A 334 -9.06 -30.12 -20.68
C GLY A 334 -9.35 -30.09 -19.17
N ASN A 335 -8.56 -30.78 -18.33
CA ASN A 335 -8.75 -30.75 -16.88
C ASN A 335 -8.26 -29.42 -16.29
N MET A 336 -9.08 -28.82 -15.42
CA MET A 336 -8.72 -27.62 -14.65
C MET A 336 -8.15 -28.01 -13.29
N GLN A 337 -6.85 -27.79 -13.10
CA GLN A 337 -6.17 -27.90 -11.80
C GLN A 337 -5.80 -26.50 -11.31
N GLY A 338 -5.87 -26.25 -10.01
CA GLY A 338 -5.68 -24.89 -9.51
C GLY A 338 -6.11 -24.66 -8.06
N TYR A 339 -6.29 -23.40 -7.71
CA TYR A 339 -6.74 -22.94 -6.40
C TYR A 339 -7.79 -21.83 -6.53
N GLU A 340 -8.85 -21.94 -5.74
CA GLU A 340 -9.90 -20.93 -5.60
C GLU A 340 -9.81 -20.27 -4.23
N LEU A 341 -9.79 -18.94 -4.20
CA LEU A 341 -9.74 -18.12 -2.99
C LEU A 341 -10.89 -17.10 -2.97
N ALA A 342 -11.60 -17.02 -1.86
CA ALA A 342 -12.69 -16.07 -1.63
C ALA A 342 -12.49 -15.32 -0.30
N VAL A 343 -12.69 -14.01 -0.33
CA VAL A 343 -12.65 -13.14 0.86
C VAL A 343 -14.04 -12.56 1.12
N TYR A 344 -14.51 -12.76 2.33
CA TYR A 344 -15.75 -12.22 2.86
C TYR A 344 -15.41 -11.26 4.00
N ALA A 345 -16.08 -10.11 4.09
CA ALA A 345 -15.91 -9.19 5.20
C ALA A 345 -17.24 -8.57 5.60
N ASP A 346 -17.49 -8.49 6.90
CA ASP A 346 -18.49 -7.60 7.47
C ASP A 346 -17.77 -6.40 8.09
N THR A 347 -17.93 -5.26 7.43
CA THR A 347 -17.40 -3.95 7.82
C THR A 347 -18.51 -2.99 8.26
N MET A 348 -19.75 -3.47 8.37
CA MET A 348 -20.94 -2.67 8.69
C MET A 348 -21.27 -2.70 10.20
N ILE A 349 -20.61 -3.57 10.97
CA ILE A 349 -20.74 -3.70 12.42
C ILE A 349 -19.58 -2.96 13.11
N SER A 350 -19.80 -2.48 14.34
CA SER A 350 -18.79 -1.86 15.23
C SER A 350 -17.62 -2.77 15.61
N GLN A 351 -17.63 -4.03 15.17
CA GLN A 351 -16.59 -5.03 15.34
C GLN A 351 -16.40 -5.72 13.98
N PRO A 352 -15.40 -5.32 13.17
CA PRO A 352 -15.20 -5.90 11.86
C PRO A 352 -14.78 -7.37 11.97
N ARG A 353 -15.28 -8.18 11.03
CA ARG A 353 -14.90 -9.59 10.88
C ARG A 353 -14.58 -9.90 9.41
N VAL A 354 -13.47 -10.59 9.18
CA VAL A 354 -12.98 -11.00 7.86
C VAL A 354 -12.81 -12.51 7.86
N GLN A 355 -13.35 -13.17 6.83
CA GLN A 355 -13.21 -14.60 6.62
C GLN A 355 -12.61 -14.85 5.24
N ILE A 356 -11.49 -15.56 5.19
CA ILE A 356 -10.80 -15.96 3.96
C ILE A 356 -10.94 -17.48 3.83
N MET A 357 -11.37 -17.95 2.66
CA MET A 357 -11.34 -19.37 2.33
C MET A 357 -10.52 -19.57 1.06
N ALA A 358 -9.66 -20.59 1.06
CA ALA A 358 -8.95 -21.04 -0.12
C ALA A 358 -9.01 -22.57 -0.22
N MET A 359 -9.04 -23.11 -1.43
CA MET A 359 -9.08 -24.56 -1.65
C MET A 359 -8.54 -24.96 -3.02
N GLU A 360 -8.14 -26.22 -3.14
CA GLU A 360 -7.71 -26.85 -4.40
C GLU A 360 -8.92 -27.10 -5.34
N LEU A 361 -8.72 -26.88 -6.64
CA LEU A 361 -9.69 -27.16 -7.71
C LEU A 361 -9.46 -28.55 -8.32
N GLY A 362 -10.55 -29.24 -8.64
CA GLY A 362 -10.53 -30.55 -9.30
C GLY A 362 -10.26 -31.76 -8.39
N SER A 363 -9.78 -31.54 -7.15
CA SER A 363 -9.46 -32.61 -6.20
C SER A 363 -10.68 -33.17 -5.46
N MET A 364 -10.75 -34.50 -5.33
CA MET A 364 -11.68 -35.20 -4.42
C MET A 364 -11.25 -35.07 -2.94
N GLU A 365 -9.94 -34.96 -2.70
CA GLU A 365 -9.33 -34.78 -1.39
C GLU A 365 -9.31 -33.27 -1.08
N LYS A 366 -10.41 -32.76 -0.52
CA LYS A 366 -10.64 -31.33 -0.29
C LYS A 366 -9.65 -30.68 0.69
N TRP A 367 -8.43 -30.40 0.24
CA TRP A 367 -7.48 -29.57 0.96
C TRP A 367 -7.96 -28.12 0.94
N LYS A 368 -8.06 -27.51 2.12
CA LYS A 368 -8.58 -26.16 2.29
C LYS A 368 -7.74 -25.37 3.29
N VAL A 369 -7.85 -24.05 3.19
CA VAL A 369 -7.46 -23.08 4.22
C VAL A 369 -8.70 -22.26 4.56
N CYS A 370 -8.95 -22.10 5.86
CA CYS A 370 -9.99 -21.25 6.41
C CYS A 370 -9.32 -20.32 7.42
N VAL A 371 -9.39 -19.02 7.18
CA VAL A 371 -8.94 -17.98 8.13
C VAL A 371 -10.16 -17.19 8.56
N ASP A 372 -10.33 -17.01 9.86
CA ASP A 372 -11.39 -16.21 10.46
C ASP A 372 -10.75 -15.20 11.41
N ALA A 373 -10.96 -13.91 11.18
CA ALA A 373 -10.34 -12.82 11.93
C ALA A 373 -11.42 -11.85 12.41
N GLU A 374 -11.53 -11.65 13.72
CA GLU A 374 -12.54 -10.82 14.37
C GLU A 374 -11.91 -9.84 15.38
N LEU A 375 -12.48 -8.63 15.46
CA LEU A 375 -12.17 -7.68 16.53
C LEU A 375 -13.15 -7.89 17.71
N GLN A 376 -12.74 -8.65 18.72
CA GLN A 376 -13.58 -8.95 19.90
C GLN A 376 -13.89 -7.71 20.76
N ASN A 377 -13.05 -6.68 20.70
CA ASN A 377 -13.26 -5.32 21.21
C ASN A 377 -12.07 -4.43 20.82
N ASP A 378 -12.16 -3.12 21.09
CA ASP A 378 -11.11 -2.11 20.87
C ASP A 378 -9.70 -2.52 21.31
N HIS A 379 -9.54 -3.42 22.28
CA HIS A 379 -8.25 -3.87 22.82
C HIS A 379 -7.92 -5.35 22.54
N LYS A 380 -8.73 -6.04 21.72
CA LYS A 380 -8.51 -7.46 21.42
C LYS A 380 -8.97 -7.86 20.00
N ALA A 381 -8.03 -8.38 19.21
CA ALA A 381 -8.31 -9.11 17.98
C ALA A 381 -7.98 -10.61 18.12
N LEU A 382 -8.74 -11.44 17.41
CA LEU A 382 -8.54 -12.89 17.36
C LEU A 382 -8.51 -13.35 15.90
N MET A 383 -7.46 -14.08 15.52
CA MET A 383 -7.35 -14.74 14.22
C MET A 383 -7.20 -16.25 14.39
N VAL A 384 -8.11 -17.01 13.80
CA VAL A 384 -8.10 -18.48 13.76
C VAL A 384 -7.74 -18.91 12.34
N MET A 385 -6.66 -19.67 12.20
CA MET A 385 -6.24 -20.28 10.94
C MET A 385 -6.39 -21.79 11.04
N GLN A 386 -7.09 -22.38 10.08
CA GLN A 386 -7.35 -23.81 9.98
C GLN A 386 -7.04 -24.31 8.58
N TRP A 387 -6.40 -25.46 8.44
CA TRP A 387 -6.03 -25.99 7.12
C TRP A 387 -5.91 -27.52 7.09
N GLY A 388 -5.68 -28.06 5.89
CA GLY A 388 -5.74 -29.49 5.59
C GLY A 388 -7.14 -29.90 5.13
N LYS A 389 -7.47 -31.19 5.28
CA LYS A 389 -8.75 -31.74 4.81
C LYS A 389 -9.94 -31.01 5.46
N ASP A 390 -10.75 -30.37 4.62
CA ASP A 390 -11.92 -29.52 4.98
C ASP A 390 -11.68 -28.56 6.18
N CYS A 391 -10.46 -28.03 6.32
CA CYS A 391 -10.05 -27.14 7.43
C CYS A 391 -10.14 -27.78 8.83
N GLN A 392 -9.97 -29.11 8.98
CA GLN A 392 -10.05 -29.80 10.28
C GLN A 392 -8.74 -30.41 10.78
N GLU A 393 -7.72 -30.53 9.93
CA GLU A 393 -6.50 -31.30 10.27
C GLU A 393 -5.48 -30.50 11.10
N TYR A 394 -5.35 -29.21 10.80
CA TYR A 394 -4.39 -28.29 11.44
C TYR A 394 -5.11 -27.04 11.93
N LYS A 395 -4.67 -26.52 13.08
CA LYS A 395 -5.24 -25.32 13.71
C LYS A 395 -4.18 -24.50 14.43
N MET A 396 -4.15 -23.21 14.11
CA MET A 396 -3.39 -22.18 14.80
C MET A 396 -4.32 -21.02 15.17
N THR A 397 -4.06 -20.38 16.30
CA THR A 397 -4.85 -19.24 16.79
C THR A 397 -3.91 -18.16 17.28
N VAL A 398 -4.05 -16.96 16.74
CA VAL A 398 -3.29 -15.77 17.11
C VAL A 398 -4.23 -14.83 17.86
N GLU A 399 -3.88 -14.54 19.11
CA GLU A 399 -4.56 -13.62 20.00
C GLU A 399 -3.70 -12.35 20.12
N GLU A 400 -4.23 -11.22 19.64
CA GLU A 400 -3.66 -9.89 19.87
C GLU A 400 -4.40 -9.23 21.04
N VAL A 401 -3.66 -8.71 22.01
CA VAL A 401 -4.24 -7.92 23.12
C VAL A 401 -3.38 -6.70 23.35
N THR A 402 -4.01 -5.53 23.38
CA THR A 402 -3.39 -4.30 23.90
C THR A 402 -3.81 -4.05 25.35
N GLY A 403 -2.95 -3.39 26.12
CA GLY A 403 -3.17 -3.17 27.54
C GLY A 403 -2.02 -2.41 28.20
N ARG A 404 -1.72 -2.77 29.45
CA ARG A 404 -0.50 -2.35 30.15
C ARG A 404 0.32 -3.56 30.60
N LEU A 405 1.64 -3.41 30.62
CA LEU A 405 2.60 -4.33 31.23
C LEU A 405 3.29 -3.57 32.36
N ALA A 406 3.04 -3.97 33.61
CA ALA A 406 3.20 -3.10 34.77
C ALA A 406 2.48 -1.75 34.54
N THR A 407 3.19 -0.62 34.64
CA THR A 407 2.67 0.73 34.37
C THR A 407 2.55 1.05 32.87
N ASN A 408 3.33 0.39 32.03
CA ASN A 408 3.65 0.89 30.69
C ASN A 408 2.62 0.42 29.65
N PRO A 409 2.20 1.24 28.67
CA PRO A 409 1.35 0.80 27.58
C PRO A 409 2.04 -0.33 26.80
N ALA A 410 1.26 -1.37 26.44
CA ALA A 410 1.81 -2.61 25.90
C ALA A 410 0.92 -3.28 24.86
N LEU A 411 1.57 -3.98 23.92
CA LEU A 411 1.00 -4.88 22.93
C LEU A 411 1.49 -6.30 23.20
N LYS A 412 0.59 -7.28 23.11
CA LYS A 412 0.87 -8.70 23.31
C LYS A 412 0.33 -9.49 22.13
N ILE A 413 1.20 -10.18 21.41
CA ILE A 413 0.86 -11.09 20.31
C ILE A 413 1.14 -12.51 20.77
N LYS A 414 0.16 -13.41 20.62
CA LYS A 414 0.22 -14.77 21.19
C LYS A 414 -0.31 -15.79 20.21
N ALA A 415 0.58 -16.56 19.60
CA ALA A 415 0.23 -17.71 18.77
C ALA A 415 0.11 -18.98 19.63
N LYS A 416 -0.93 -19.77 19.41
CA LYS A 416 -1.15 -21.12 19.93
C LYS A 416 -1.44 -22.07 18.78
N TRP A 417 -1.10 -23.35 18.92
CA TRP A 417 -1.47 -24.37 17.94
C TRP A 417 -1.74 -25.73 18.60
N ASP A 418 -2.66 -26.52 18.04
CA ASP A 418 -2.97 -27.85 18.56
C ASP A 418 -2.18 -28.93 17.81
N ARG A 419 -2.25 -28.88 16.48
CA ARG A 419 -1.49 -29.70 15.53
C ARG A 419 -1.03 -28.80 14.39
N ILE A 420 0.23 -28.97 14.00
CA ILE A 420 0.88 -28.33 12.83
C ILE A 420 1.62 -29.41 12.02
N PRO A 421 1.86 -29.20 10.70
CA PRO A 421 2.53 -30.17 9.84
C PRO A 421 3.95 -30.55 10.34
N PRO A 422 4.45 -31.77 10.04
CA PRO A 422 5.81 -32.18 10.40
C PRO A 422 6.90 -31.23 9.87
N THR A 423 6.73 -30.74 8.64
CA THR A 423 7.61 -29.73 8.01
C THR A 423 7.69 -28.44 8.82
N MET A 424 6.55 -27.92 9.29
CA MET A 424 6.49 -26.72 10.14
C MET A 424 7.14 -26.95 11.52
N LYS A 425 7.03 -28.16 12.09
CA LYS A 425 7.76 -28.52 13.32
C LYS A 425 9.27 -28.56 13.10
N TYR A 426 9.73 -29.08 11.96
CA TYR A 426 11.14 -29.12 11.60
C TYR A 426 11.70 -27.70 11.40
N ALA A 427 11.02 -26.88 10.59
CA ALA A 427 11.38 -25.47 10.40
C ALA A 427 11.41 -24.69 11.73
N GLY A 428 10.45 -24.93 12.63
CA GLY A 428 10.42 -24.34 13.97
C GLY A 428 11.63 -24.72 14.84
N LYS A 429 12.08 -25.97 14.78
CA LYS A 429 13.33 -26.41 15.46
C LYS A 429 14.56 -25.76 14.87
N VAL A 430 14.66 -25.72 13.53
CA VAL A 430 15.78 -25.11 12.81
C VAL A 430 15.89 -23.62 13.15
N LEU A 431 14.79 -22.87 13.07
CA LEU A 431 14.74 -21.46 13.47
C LEU A 431 15.05 -21.26 14.97
N GLY A 432 14.55 -22.15 15.84
CA GLY A 432 14.83 -22.12 17.28
C GLY A 432 16.32 -22.19 17.62
N ALA A 433 17.11 -22.96 16.86
CA ALA A 433 18.55 -23.08 17.06
C ALA A 433 19.35 -21.81 16.70
N TYR A 434 18.83 -20.92 15.85
CA TYR A 434 19.46 -19.64 15.51
C TYR A 434 19.11 -18.50 16.47
N LEU A 435 18.04 -18.64 17.26
CA LEU A 435 17.55 -17.57 18.14
C LEU A 435 18.56 -17.13 19.22
N PRO A 436 19.33 -18.02 19.88
CA PRO A 436 20.39 -17.60 20.81
C PRO A 436 21.45 -16.72 20.16
N TRP A 437 22.10 -17.21 19.11
CA TRP A 437 23.18 -16.50 18.42
C TRP A 437 22.75 -15.14 17.84
N THR A 438 21.51 -15.04 17.36
CA THR A 438 20.93 -13.75 16.91
C THR A 438 20.56 -12.83 18.08
N ALA A 439 20.15 -13.37 19.23
CA ALA A 439 19.92 -12.60 20.44
C ALA A 439 21.24 -12.00 20.99
N GLU A 440 22.30 -12.83 21.09
CA GLU A 440 23.63 -12.41 21.55
C GLU A 440 24.19 -11.27 20.70
N ILE A 441 24.25 -11.44 19.36
CA ILE A 441 24.76 -10.42 18.43
C ILE A 441 23.96 -9.12 18.51
N LEU A 442 22.64 -9.20 18.66
CA LEU A 442 21.77 -8.03 18.77
C LEU A 442 21.71 -7.46 20.20
N GLY A 443 22.49 -7.98 21.15
CA GLY A 443 22.54 -7.51 22.53
C GLY A 443 21.22 -7.67 23.30
N PHE A 444 20.51 -8.77 23.04
CA PHE A 444 19.38 -9.24 23.85
C PHE A 444 19.90 -10.15 24.98
N THR A 445 19.16 -10.23 26.09
CA THR A 445 19.42 -11.19 27.16
C THR A 445 18.58 -12.45 26.96
N GLU A 446 19.24 -13.60 27.03
CA GLU A 446 18.59 -14.91 27.04
C GLU A 446 18.28 -15.38 28.46
N LYS A 447 17.19 -16.13 28.58
CA LYS A 447 16.91 -16.97 29.74
C LYS A 447 16.29 -18.28 29.28
N TRP A 448 17.07 -19.36 29.38
CA TRP A 448 16.61 -20.71 29.13
C TRP A 448 15.60 -21.11 30.22
N GLN A 449 14.34 -21.35 29.82
CA GLN A 449 13.25 -21.71 30.72
C GLN A 449 12.09 -22.33 29.94
N THR A 450 11.53 -23.41 30.48
CA THR A 450 10.39 -24.10 29.88
C THR A 450 9.14 -23.22 29.89
N ASN A 451 8.63 -22.88 28.71
CA ASN A 451 7.33 -22.23 28.50
C ASN A 451 6.34 -23.24 27.88
N PRO A 452 5.05 -22.91 27.70
CA PRO A 452 4.07 -23.85 27.13
C PRO A 452 4.45 -24.32 25.73
N SER A 453 4.57 -25.63 25.54
CA SER A 453 5.24 -26.26 24.38
C SER A 453 4.57 -26.09 23.01
N LYS A 454 3.35 -25.55 22.98
CA LYS A 454 2.62 -25.21 21.74
C LYS A 454 2.16 -23.74 21.69
N GLN A 455 2.96 -22.85 22.27
CA GLN A 455 2.67 -21.42 22.32
C GLN A 455 3.91 -20.59 22.03
N LEU A 456 3.74 -19.54 21.24
CA LEU A 456 4.67 -18.41 21.12
C LEU A 456 4.01 -17.19 21.78
N SER A 457 4.78 -16.35 22.46
CA SER A 457 4.22 -15.10 23.02
C SER A 457 5.24 -13.97 22.97
N PHE A 458 4.88 -12.92 22.23
CA PHE A 458 5.67 -11.72 22.07
C PHE A 458 4.99 -10.55 22.80
N TYR A 459 5.79 -9.72 23.47
CA TYR A 459 5.36 -8.56 24.22
C TYR A 459 6.22 -7.37 23.80
N LEU A 460 5.56 -6.25 23.50
CA LEU A 460 6.16 -4.93 23.38
C LEU A 460 5.55 -4.06 24.47
N ALA A 461 6.36 -3.33 25.22
CA ALA A 461 5.90 -2.27 26.10
C ALA A 461 6.74 -1.01 25.85
N ALA A 462 6.16 0.18 26.00
CA ALA A 462 6.86 1.46 25.82
C ALA A 462 7.04 2.16 27.18
N PRO A 463 8.24 2.13 27.80
CA PRO A 463 8.52 2.87 29.03
C PRO A 463 8.55 4.39 28.83
N SER A 464 8.89 4.85 27.62
CA SER A 464 8.85 6.25 27.20
C SER A 464 8.50 6.33 25.70
N PRO A 465 8.16 7.52 25.16
CA PRO A 465 7.88 7.66 23.72
C PRO A 465 9.01 7.18 22.80
N SER A 466 10.26 7.22 23.25
CA SER A 466 11.46 6.89 22.47
C SER A 466 12.11 5.55 22.85
N SER A 467 11.45 4.71 23.67
CA SER A 467 12.02 3.43 24.11
C SER A 467 11.03 2.26 24.12
N LEU A 468 11.52 1.05 23.88
CA LEU A 468 10.76 -0.20 24.00
C LEU A 468 11.45 -1.24 24.88
N ASP A 469 10.63 -1.94 25.65
CA ASP A 469 10.93 -3.25 26.23
C ASP A 469 10.34 -4.34 25.33
N MET A 470 11.18 -5.23 24.83
CA MET A 470 10.84 -6.33 23.93
C MET A 470 11.02 -7.67 24.66
N ILE A 471 10.02 -8.55 24.65
CA ILE A 471 10.10 -9.89 25.27
C ILE A 471 9.49 -10.93 24.34
N LEU A 472 10.29 -11.92 23.91
CA LEU A 472 9.86 -13.09 23.16
C LEU A 472 9.93 -14.35 24.05
N LYS A 473 8.82 -15.07 24.19
CA LYS A 473 8.74 -16.37 24.85
C LYS A 473 8.50 -17.46 23.82
N THR A 474 9.49 -18.32 23.64
CA THR A 474 9.40 -19.57 22.86
C THR A 474 9.25 -20.76 23.83
N PRO A 475 8.87 -21.96 23.37
CA PRO A 475 8.78 -23.16 24.22
C PRO A 475 10.00 -23.44 25.13
N GLU A 476 11.20 -23.14 24.66
CA GLU A 476 12.47 -23.57 25.30
C GLU A 476 13.19 -22.42 26.04
N MET A 477 12.89 -21.16 25.69
CA MET A 477 13.58 -19.98 26.24
C MET A 477 12.71 -18.72 26.27
N THR A 478 13.20 -17.70 26.97
CA THR A 478 12.72 -16.32 26.92
C THR A 478 13.86 -15.39 26.56
N ILE A 479 13.70 -14.65 25.48
CA ILE A 479 14.66 -13.65 24.99
C ILE A 479 14.05 -12.27 25.28
N TYR A 480 14.83 -11.33 25.81
CA TYR A 480 14.34 -9.98 26.06
C TYR A 480 15.42 -8.91 25.92
N LYS A 481 15.01 -7.69 25.60
CA LYS A 481 15.85 -6.49 25.64
C LYS A 481 15.04 -5.33 26.16
N ARG A 482 15.65 -4.49 27.00
CA ARG A 482 15.01 -3.32 27.60
C ARG A 482 15.58 -2.03 27.06
N ASN A 483 14.82 -0.94 27.15
CA ASN A 483 15.22 0.40 26.73
C ASN A 483 15.78 0.43 25.29
N VAL A 484 15.20 -0.33 24.36
CA VAL A 484 15.58 -0.31 22.93
C VAL A 484 15.23 1.08 22.38
N PRO A 485 16.20 1.90 21.93
CA PRO A 485 15.93 3.25 21.47
C PRO A 485 15.22 3.24 20.11
N LEU A 486 14.27 4.15 19.93
CA LEU A 486 13.53 4.33 18.68
C LEU A 486 13.99 5.58 17.92
N PRO A 487 14.04 5.54 16.58
CA PRO A 487 14.29 6.71 15.74
C PRO A 487 13.03 7.61 15.57
N PHE A 488 11.93 7.28 16.23
CA PHE A 488 10.67 8.05 16.23
C PHE A 488 9.97 7.93 17.59
N ALA A 489 9.08 8.88 17.90
CA ALA A 489 8.25 8.82 19.11
C ALA A 489 6.97 8.00 18.90
N ILE A 490 6.64 7.14 19.87
CA ILE A 490 5.36 6.42 19.97
C ILE A 490 4.47 7.14 21.00
N PRO A 491 3.16 7.34 20.75
CA PRO A 491 2.23 7.83 21.75
C PRO A 491 2.19 6.92 22.99
N THR A 492 2.47 7.47 24.17
CA THR A 492 2.34 6.76 25.46
C THR A 492 1.08 7.15 26.23
N ASP A 493 0.38 8.18 25.77
CA ASP A 493 -0.85 8.73 26.36
C ASP A 493 -2.08 7.89 25.99
N GLY A 494 -2.18 6.71 26.60
CA GLY A 494 -3.32 5.81 26.45
C GLY A 494 -2.91 4.34 26.35
N ILE A 495 -3.89 3.47 26.19
CA ILE A 495 -3.66 2.10 25.73
C ILE A 495 -3.93 2.12 24.22
N PRO A 496 -2.97 1.72 23.36
CA PRO A 496 -3.21 1.68 21.91
C PRO A 496 -4.38 0.76 21.62
N LYS A 497 -5.27 1.11 20.70
CA LYS A 497 -6.37 0.20 20.35
C LYS A 497 -5.88 -0.89 19.40
N SER A 498 -6.24 -2.13 19.71
CA SER A 498 -6.20 -3.23 18.76
C SER A 498 -7.13 -2.96 17.57
N SER A 499 -8.18 -2.14 17.72
CA SER A 499 -8.95 -1.64 16.56
C SER A 499 -8.04 -0.92 15.56
N ASP A 500 -7.12 -0.06 16.02
CA ASP A 500 -6.33 0.79 15.14
C ASP A 500 -5.17 0.01 14.51
N LEU A 501 -4.67 -1.02 15.20
CA LEU A 501 -3.69 -1.96 14.67
C LEU A 501 -4.33 -2.94 13.68
N ALA A 502 -5.47 -3.53 14.03
CA ALA A 502 -6.26 -4.40 13.15
C ALA A 502 -6.81 -3.63 11.93
N ILE A 503 -7.16 -2.35 12.07
CA ILE A 503 -7.53 -1.48 10.94
C ILE A 503 -6.30 -1.14 10.09
N ARG A 504 -5.09 -1.02 10.65
CA ARG A 504 -3.86 -0.88 9.84
C ARG A 504 -3.53 -2.17 9.07
N PHE A 505 -3.69 -3.35 9.66
CA PHE A 505 -3.52 -4.63 8.96
C PHE A 505 -4.64 -4.93 7.96
N SER A 506 -5.91 -4.63 8.31
CA SER A 506 -7.02 -4.73 7.37
C SER A 506 -6.82 -3.74 6.24
N LYS A 507 -6.36 -2.51 6.50
CA LYS A 507 -5.89 -1.57 5.46
C LYS A 507 -4.79 -2.18 4.63
N THR A 508 -3.75 -2.84 5.17
CA THR A 508 -2.74 -3.50 4.32
C THR A 508 -3.36 -4.51 3.32
N ILE A 509 -4.46 -5.16 3.68
CA ILE A 509 -5.22 -6.07 2.79
C ILE A 509 -6.21 -5.29 1.88
N THR A 510 -6.87 -4.25 2.38
CA THR A 510 -7.83 -3.42 1.64
C THR A 510 -7.20 -2.19 0.95
N ASN A 511 -5.89 -2.00 0.98
CA ASN A 511 -5.17 -0.90 0.32
C ASN A 511 -5.16 -1.09 -1.21
N LEU A 512 -5.40 -2.31 -1.67
CA LEU A 512 -5.79 -2.63 -3.06
C LEU A 512 -7.19 -2.08 -3.43
N ALA A 513 -7.93 -1.51 -2.47
CA ALA A 513 -9.20 -0.79 -2.66
C ALA A 513 -9.16 0.65 -2.09
N GLU A 514 -8.42 0.92 -1.01
CA GLU A 514 -8.35 2.23 -0.34
C GLU A 514 -7.52 3.29 -1.09
N LEU A 515 -7.05 2.99 -2.31
CA LEU A 515 -6.44 3.90 -3.28
C LEU A 515 -7.40 4.99 -3.82
N SER A 516 -8.44 5.35 -3.06
CA SER A 516 -9.67 5.98 -3.57
C SER A 516 -10.53 6.74 -2.54
N SER A 517 -10.04 7.00 -1.31
CA SER A 517 -10.70 7.96 -0.42
C SER A 517 -10.16 9.36 -0.65
N SER A 518 -11.00 10.26 -1.17
CA SER A 518 -10.61 11.60 -1.59
C SER A 518 -11.17 12.67 -0.66
N GLU A 519 -10.45 13.79 -0.54
CA GLU A 519 -10.68 14.84 0.46
C GLU A 519 -10.68 16.21 -0.23
N CYS A 520 -11.69 17.01 0.07
CA CYS A 520 -11.85 18.40 -0.38
C CYS A 520 -11.85 19.32 0.86
N ILE A 521 -11.19 20.47 0.75
CA ILE A 521 -11.03 21.42 1.86
C ILE A 521 -11.44 22.81 1.38
N ALA A 522 -12.21 23.53 2.19
CA ALA A 522 -12.52 24.95 2.01
C ALA A 522 -12.21 25.70 3.32
N GLU A 523 -11.30 26.67 3.27
CA GLU A 523 -10.78 27.41 4.43
C GLU A 523 -10.46 28.85 4.04
N GLY A 524 -11.21 29.82 4.59
CA GLY A 524 -11.21 31.20 4.08
C GLY A 524 -11.55 31.26 2.59
N GLU A 525 -10.71 31.92 1.79
CA GLU A 525 -10.80 31.94 0.32
C GLU A 525 -10.15 30.72 -0.38
N GLY A 526 -9.49 29.83 0.38
CA GLY A 526 -8.69 28.73 -0.15
C GLY A 526 -9.51 27.45 -0.34
N PHE A 527 -9.50 26.91 -1.56
CA PHE A 527 -10.16 25.65 -1.91
C PHE A 527 -9.13 24.62 -2.39
N THR A 528 -9.26 23.37 -1.91
CA THR A 528 -8.57 22.18 -2.43
C THR A 528 -9.61 21.17 -2.87
N THR A 529 -9.57 20.73 -4.12
CA THR A 529 -10.50 19.75 -4.70
C THR A 529 -10.16 18.31 -4.30
N PHE A 530 -11.10 17.38 -4.52
CA PHE A 530 -10.90 15.93 -4.29
C PHE A 530 -9.68 15.37 -5.02
N ASP A 531 -9.35 15.95 -6.17
CA ASP A 531 -8.24 15.58 -7.05
C ASP A 531 -6.94 16.32 -6.70
N GLY A 532 -6.92 17.09 -5.59
CA GLY A 532 -5.75 17.75 -5.03
C GLY A 532 -5.41 19.12 -5.62
N VAL A 533 -6.20 19.63 -6.57
CA VAL A 533 -5.97 20.94 -7.20
C VAL A 533 -6.45 22.06 -6.30
N GLN A 534 -5.60 23.08 -6.14
CA GLN A 534 -5.84 24.24 -5.28
C GLN A 534 -6.19 25.48 -6.10
N TYR A 535 -7.16 26.26 -5.62
CA TYR A 535 -7.51 27.57 -6.18
C TYR A 535 -8.00 28.52 -5.09
N MET A 536 -8.02 29.83 -5.39
CA MET A 536 -8.54 30.87 -4.51
C MET A 536 -9.86 31.43 -5.05
N TYR A 537 -10.81 31.67 -4.17
CA TYR A 537 -12.09 32.29 -4.49
C TYR A 537 -12.67 33.06 -3.30
N ALA A 538 -12.85 34.38 -3.47
CA ALA A 538 -13.56 35.24 -2.53
C ALA A 538 -15.08 35.04 -2.68
N MET A 539 -15.67 34.24 -1.78
CA MET A 539 -17.11 33.95 -1.75
C MET A 539 -17.96 35.23 -1.55
N PRO A 540 -18.99 35.48 -2.39
CA PRO A 540 -19.96 36.54 -2.17
C PRO A 540 -20.89 36.29 -0.98
N ASP A 541 -21.27 37.39 -0.32
CA ASP A 541 -21.90 37.36 0.99
C ASP A 541 -23.34 36.84 0.96
N GLY A 542 -23.65 35.87 1.84
CA GLY A 542 -24.99 35.29 2.01
C GLY A 542 -25.45 34.30 0.92
N CYS A 543 -24.76 34.20 -0.21
CA CYS A 543 -25.15 33.34 -1.34
C CYS A 543 -24.64 31.89 -1.17
N PHE A 544 -25.53 30.90 -1.27
CA PHE A 544 -25.15 29.48 -1.23
C PHE A 544 -24.48 29.05 -2.53
N HIS A 545 -23.41 28.26 -2.40
CA HIS A 545 -22.70 27.61 -3.51
C HIS A 545 -22.72 26.10 -3.32
N ILE A 546 -22.76 25.34 -4.41
CA ILE A 546 -22.66 23.88 -4.41
C ILE A 546 -21.20 23.50 -4.20
N LEU A 547 -20.85 23.17 -2.95
CA LEU A 547 -19.53 22.68 -2.60
C LEU A 547 -19.31 21.28 -3.21
N ALA A 548 -20.30 20.39 -3.08
CA ALA A 548 -20.27 19.06 -3.68
C ALA A 548 -21.67 18.46 -3.91
N LEU A 549 -21.84 17.69 -4.99
CA LEU A 549 -23.10 17.07 -5.41
C LEU A 549 -22.86 15.65 -5.95
N ASP A 550 -23.74 14.70 -5.62
CA ASP A 550 -23.81 13.36 -6.26
C ASP A 550 -24.51 13.47 -7.62
N CYS A 551 -23.75 13.60 -8.72
CA CYS A 551 -24.25 13.93 -10.06
C CYS A 551 -24.90 12.76 -10.83
N LEU A 552 -25.46 11.78 -10.12
CA LEU A 552 -26.34 10.77 -10.71
C LEU A 552 -27.75 11.35 -10.92
N PHE A 553 -28.54 10.73 -11.82
CA PHE A 553 -29.94 11.11 -12.11
C PHE A 553 -30.87 11.22 -10.87
N THR A 554 -30.47 10.63 -9.74
CA THR A 554 -31.09 10.81 -8.43
C THR A 554 -29.99 11.16 -7.42
N PRO A 555 -29.73 12.45 -7.13
CA PRO A 555 -28.66 12.85 -6.22
C PRO A 555 -28.96 12.38 -4.80
N ARG A 556 -28.08 11.57 -4.20
CA ARG A 556 -28.27 11.10 -2.81
C ARG A 556 -27.88 12.15 -1.78
N PHE A 557 -27.01 13.09 -2.14
CA PHE A 557 -26.69 14.25 -1.31
C PHE A 557 -26.25 15.47 -2.14
N MET A 558 -26.43 16.65 -1.55
CA MET A 558 -25.95 17.95 -2.01
C MET A 558 -25.42 18.73 -0.80
N ILE A 559 -24.17 19.18 -0.87
CA ILE A 559 -23.50 19.96 0.18
C ILE A 559 -23.39 21.40 -0.30
N LEU A 560 -24.03 22.31 0.43
CA LEU A 560 -24.04 23.74 0.18
C LEU A 560 -23.19 24.48 1.21
N MET A 561 -22.54 25.56 0.79
CA MET A 561 -21.77 26.45 1.66
C MET A 561 -22.07 27.92 1.35
N LYS A 562 -22.10 28.79 2.36
CA LYS A 562 -22.12 30.26 2.22
C LYS A 562 -21.31 30.93 3.33
N LEU A 563 -21.00 32.21 3.18
CA LEU A 563 -20.54 33.05 4.29
C LEU A 563 -21.72 33.44 5.21
N ALA A 564 -21.43 33.63 6.49
CA ALA A 564 -22.37 34.09 7.49
C ALA A 564 -22.62 35.61 7.33
N PRO A 565 -23.86 36.13 7.41
CA PRO A 565 -24.16 37.56 7.22
C PRO A 565 -23.49 38.54 8.22
N THR A 566 -22.73 38.03 9.18
CA THR A 566 -22.07 38.79 10.26
C THR A 566 -20.54 38.63 10.25
N SER A 567 -19.95 37.90 9.29
CA SER A 567 -18.49 37.71 9.20
C SER A 567 -18.06 37.12 7.85
N ASP A 568 -17.11 37.80 7.21
CA ASP A 568 -16.42 37.41 5.97
C ASP A 568 -15.62 36.10 6.06
N HIS A 569 -15.33 35.60 7.28
CA HIS A 569 -14.54 34.38 7.51
C HIS A 569 -15.37 33.21 8.04
N LEU A 570 -16.54 33.46 8.63
CA LEU A 570 -17.41 32.42 9.16
C LEU A 570 -18.28 31.82 8.05
N GLN A 571 -18.22 30.50 7.92
CA GLN A 571 -18.98 29.72 6.96
C GLN A 571 -20.31 29.22 7.57
N VAL A 572 -21.25 28.83 6.72
CA VAL A 572 -22.44 28.03 7.06
C VAL A 572 -22.51 26.86 6.08
N VAL A 573 -22.61 25.64 6.60
CA VAL A 573 -22.68 24.41 5.79
C VAL A 573 -24.07 23.80 5.89
N LYS A 574 -24.69 23.52 4.74
CA LYS A 574 -26.03 22.93 4.65
C LYS A 574 -26.00 21.69 3.76
N ALA A 575 -26.16 20.52 4.37
CA ALA A 575 -26.17 19.22 3.72
C ALA A 575 -27.61 18.71 3.54
N HIS A 576 -28.04 18.56 2.30
CA HIS A 576 -29.22 17.80 1.94
C HIS A 576 -28.79 16.34 1.70
N ILE A 577 -29.36 15.38 2.42
CA ILE A 577 -29.01 13.95 2.36
C ILE A 577 -30.30 13.12 2.26
N THR A 578 -30.67 12.75 1.04
CA THR A 578 -32.03 12.28 0.69
C THR A 578 -33.10 13.20 1.28
N ASP A 579 -34.02 12.69 2.10
CA ASP A 579 -35.12 13.47 2.68
C ASP A 579 -34.72 14.36 3.87
N ASN A 580 -33.46 14.29 4.31
CA ASN A 580 -32.96 15.01 5.49
C ASN A 580 -32.19 16.28 5.12
N VAL A 581 -32.39 17.34 5.89
CA VAL A 581 -31.68 18.62 5.78
C VAL A 581 -30.94 18.87 7.09
N ILE A 582 -29.62 19.00 7.01
CA ILE A 582 -28.73 19.26 8.14
C ILE A 582 -28.01 20.57 7.89
N GLU A 583 -28.16 21.56 8.76
CA GLU A 583 -27.51 22.87 8.65
C GLU A 583 -26.67 23.12 9.90
N ILE A 584 -25.41 23.49 9.70
CA ILE A 584 -24.43 23.74 10.76
C ILE A 584 -23.91 25.17 10.58
N LEU A 585 -24.06 25.98 11.64
CA LEU A 585 -23.74 27.40 11.63
C LEU A 585 -23.09 27.82 12.96
N PRO A 586 -22.14 28.77 12.95
CA PRO A 586 -21.62 29.37 14.16
C PRO A 586 -22.68 30.23 14.87
N SER A 587 -22.62 30.25 16.20
CA SER A 587 -23.48 31.07 17.04
C SER A 587 -22.73 32.27 17.63
N VAL A 588 -23.48 33.27 18.09
CA VAL A 588 -22.96 34.48 18.76
C VAL A 588 -22.13 34.15 20.02
N SER A 589 -22.34 32.97 20.61
CA SER A 589 -21.55 32.45 21.74
C SER A 589 -20.21 31.80 21.35
N GLY A 590 -19.90 31.68 20.06
CA GLY A 590 -18.74 30.92 19.55
C GLY A 590 -18.94 29.40 19.49
N GLU A 591 -20.08 28.87 19.95
CA GLU A 591 -20.44 27.45 19.71
C GLU A 591 -21.09 27.24 18.34
N LEU A 592 -20.86 26.07 17.74
CA LEU A 592 -21.57 25.62 16.55
C LEU A 592 -22.97 25.12 16.90
N LYS A 593 -23.99 25.71 16.28
CA LYS A 593 -25.38 25.21 16.29
C LYS A 593 -25.56 24.15 15.22
N LEU A 594 -26.26 23.07 15.57
CA LEU A 594 -26.72 22.03 14.66
C LEU A 594 -28.24 22.14 14.50
N ILE A 595 -28.71 22.29 13.27
CA ILE A 595 -30.13 22.21 12.91
C ILE A 595 -30.33 20.94 12.07
N TYR A 596 -31.30 20.12 12.44
CA TYR A 596 -31.68 18.90 11.73
C TYR A 596 -33.19 18.93 11.44
N ASN A 597 -33.58 18.89 10.17
CA ASN A 597 -34.96 18.98 9.70
C ASN A 597 -35.75 20.13 10.37
N ASN A 598 -35.15 21.34 10.36
CA ASN A 598 -35.63 22.58 10.99
C ASN A 598 -35.74 22.58 12.53
N HIS A 599 -35.24 21.56 13.23
CA HIS A 599 -35.14 21.54 14.69
C HIS A 599 -33.69 21.72 15.15
N GLU A 600 -33.45 22.65 16.08
CA GLU A 600 -32.13 22.81 16.71
C GLU A 600 -31.83 21.63 17.65
N ILE A 601 -30.66 21.01 17.48
CA ILE A 601 -30.16 19.90 18.30
C ILE A 601 -29.13 20.47 19.29
N PRO A 602 -29.44 20.51 20.61
CA PRO A 602 -28.53 21.07 21.60
C PRO A 602 -27.17 20.35 21.68
N SER A 603 -26.09 21.07 21.97
CA SER A 603 -24.73 20.54 22.13
C SER A 603 -24.61 19.34 23.09
N ILE A 604 -25.49 19.24 24.08
CA ILE A 604 -25.56 18.15 25.07
C ILE A 604 -26.12 16.84 24.50
N ASN A 605 -26.86 16.90 23.38
CA ASN A 605 -27.45 15.73 22.70
C ASN A 605 -26.51 15.15 21.61
N LEU A 606 -25.22 15.48 21.65
CA LEU A 606 -24.20 14.94 20.76
C LEU A 606 -23.48 13.75 21.42
N PRO A 607 -23.23 12.62 20.71
CA PRO A 607 -23.49 12.40 19.29
C PRO A 607 -24.98 12.19 18.96
N PHE A 608 -25.46 12.97 18.01
CA PHE A 608 -26.78 12.83 17.42
C PHE A 608 -26.73 11.73 16.36
N ILE A 609 -27.77 10.89 16.33
CA ILE A 609 -27.97 9.84 15.33
C ILE A 609 -29.43 9.92 14.90
N ASP A 610 -29.71 9.89 13.60
CA ASP A 610 -31.09 9.94 13.10
C ASP A 610 -31.88 8.66 13.44
N THR A 611 -33.20 8.72 13.28
CA THR A 611 -34.12 7.62 13.60
C THR A 611 -33.84 6.31 12.86
N HIS A 612 -33.06 6.33 11.78
CA HIS A 612 -32.70 5.15 10.99
C HIS A 612 -31.24 4.71 11.13
N GLY A 613 -30.38 5.42 11.89
CA GLY A 613 -28.96 5.11 12.03
C GLY A 613 -28.13 5.34 10.75
N LYS A 614 -28.64 6.18 9.84
CA LYS A 614 -28.10 6.49 8.51
C LYS A 614 -27.23 7.74 8.49
N VAL A 615 -27.50 8.68 9.39
CA VAL A 615 -26.84 9.98 9.55
C VAL A 615 -26.44 10.14 11.01
N MET A 616 -25.16 10.43 11.25
CA MET A 616 -24.61 10.69 12.58
C MET A 616 -23.89 12.04 12.58
N VAL A 617 -24.12 12.84 13.62
CA VAL A 617 -23.33 14.06 13.91
C VAL A 617 -22.71 13.94 15.29
N LYS A 618 -21.39 14.06 15.39
CA LYS A 618 -20.64 14.04 16.66
C LYS A 618 -19.80 15.31 16.82
N ARG A 619 -19.40 15.64 18.05
CA ARG A 619 -18.36 16.65 18.29
C ARG A 619 -16.97 16.02 18.12
N GLU A 620 -16.03 16.76 17.53
CA GLU A 620 -14.63 16.33 17.36
C GLU A 620 -13.72 17.55 17.48
N GLY A 621 -12.94 17.62 18.56
CA GLY A 621 -12.20 18.84 18.91
C GLY A 621 -13.16 20.02 19.13
N GLN A 622 -12.89 21.14 18.46
CA GLN A 622 -13.76 22.33 18.45
C GLN A 622 -14.92 22.21 17.44
N GLY A 623 -14.80 21.35 16.43
CA GLY A 623 -15.76 21.20 15.35
C GLY A 623 -16.83 20.13 15.55
N LEU A 624 -17.72 20.03 14.58
CA LEU A 624 -18.67 18.92 14.41
C LEU A 624 -18.26 18.04 13.23
N VAL A 625 -18.55 16.74 13.33
CA VAL A 625 -18.41 15.75 12.26
C VAL A 625 -19.76 15.14 11.92
N LEU A 626 -20.22 15.41 10.72
CA LEU A 626 -21.35 14.74 10.06
C LEU A 626 -20.81 13.54 9.26
N SER A 627 -21.48 12.38 9.33
CA SER A 627 -21.12 11.18 8.55
C SER A 627 -22.38 10.45 8.10
N ALA A 628 -22.41 10.01 6.85
CA ALA A 628 -23.57 9.34 6.24
C ALA A 628 -23.11 8.28 5.21
N LYS A 629 -22.16 7.43 5.63
CA LYS A 629 -21.32 6.58 4.77
C LYS A 629 -22.05 5.75 3.72
N GLN A 630 -23.24 5.25 4.05
CA GLN A 630 -24.09 4.48 3.13
C GLN A 630 -24.53 5.24 1.87
N TYR A 631 -24.50 6.58 1.89
CA TYR A 631 -24.74 7.44 0.72
C TYR A 631 -23.44 7.81 -0.01
N GLY A 632 -22.28 7.33 0.45
CA GLY A 632 -20.94 7.67 -0.08
C GLY A 632 -20.26 8.83 0.65
N LEU A 633 -20.92 9.44 1.64
CA LEU A 633 -20.41 10.56 2.42
C LEU A 633 -19.67 10.07 3.67
N ASP A 634 -18.35 9.99 3.59
CA ASP A 634 -17.49 9.38 4.62
C ASP A 634 -17.44 10.25 5.88
N ARG A 635 -17.15 11.56 5.72
CA ARG A 635 -17.01 12.57 6.77
C ARG A 635 -17.21 13.98 6.18
N ILE A 636 -17.93 14.83 6.89
CA ILE A 636 -17.78 16.29 6.80
C ILE A 636 -17.37 16.76 8.18
N TYR A 637 -16.16 17.30 8.31
CA TYR A 637 -15.73 18.05 9.49
C TYR A 637 -15.95 19.54 9.26
N PHE A 638 -16.46 20.23 10.27
CA PHE A 638 -16.75 21.65 10.22
C PHE A 638 -16.36 22.35 11.54
N SER A 639 -15.53 23.40 11.46
CA SER A 639 -15.11 24.19 12.63
C SER A 639 -15.79 25.56 12.76
N GLY A 640 -16.47 26.04 11.71
CA GLY A 640 -16.93 27.43 11.58
C GLY A 640 -16.16 28.22 10.51
N GLU A 641 -14.86 27.94 10.36
CA GLU A 641 -13.97 28.61 9.37
C GLU A 641 -13.38 27.63 8.34
N ARG A 642 -13.28 26.34 8.71
CA ARG A 642 -12.77 25.24 7.89
C ARG A 642 -13.87 24.21 7.67
N THR A 643 -14.12 23.88 6.42
CA THR A 643 -14.91 22.72 5.99
C THR A 643 -13.99 21.70 5.34
N GLU A 644 -14.01 20.46 5.82
CA GLU A 644 -13.28 19.32 5.25
C GLU A 644 -14.28 18.22 4.91
N LEU A 645 -14.37 17.89 3.62
CA LEU A 645 -15.31 16.95 3.03
C LEU A 645 -14.54 15.75 2.48
N ARG A 646 -14.77 14.57 3.05
CA ARG A 646 -14.20 13.30 2.61
C ARG A 646 -15.30 12.36 2.11
N ILE A 647 -15.07 11.78 0.94
CA ILE A 647 -16.01 10.88 0.26
C ILE A 647 -15.43 9.47 0.10
N GLY A 648 -16.31 8.48 0.16
CA GLY A 648 -15.96 7.07 0.00
C GLY A 648 -15.72 6.69 -1.45
N ALA A 649 -14.94 5.63 -1.67
CA ALA A 649 -14.52 5.10 -2.98
C ALA A 649 -15.63 4.96 -4.04
N ILE A 650 -16.88 4.74 -3.63
CA ILE A 650 -18.04 4.61 -4.52
C ILE A 650 -18.45 5.92 -5.21
N MET A 651 -17.84 7.06 -4.83
CA MET A 651 -18.09 8.40 -5.37
C MET A 651 -17.06 8.85 -6.43
N ARG A 652 -16.09 7.99 -6.79
CA ARG A 652 -15.08 8.32 -7.81
C ARG A 652 -15.75 8.51 -9.18
N GLY A 653 -15.48 9.64 -9.85
CA GLY A 653 -16.05 10.04 -11.14
C GLY A 653 -17.56 10.28 -11.09
N ARG A 654 -18.10 10.74 -9.96
CA ARG A 654 -19.54 10.99 -9.74
C ARG A 654 -19.86 12.31 -9.04
N MET A 655 -18.84 13.06 -8.65
CA MET A 655 -19.02 14.35 -8.01
C MET A 655 -19.20 15.43 -9.06
N CYS A 656 -19.90 16.51 -8.71
CA CYS A 656 -19.66 17.83 -9.26
C CYS A 656 -19.72 18.87 -8.13
N GLY A 657 -19.54 20.15 -8.48
CA GLY A 657 -19.45 21.26 -7.51
C GLY A 657 -18.03 21.80 -7.40
N MET A 658 -17.84 22.76 -6.50
CA MET A 658 -16.57 23.44 -6.26
C MET A 658 -15.43 22.50 -5.83
N CYS A 659 -15.74 21.32 -5.27
CA CYS A 659 -14.78 20.28 -4.91
C CYS A 659 -14.26 19.44 -6.10
N GLY A 660 -14.72 19.66 -7.33
CA GLY A 660 -14.30 18.89 -8.51
C GLY A 660 -15.02 17.54 -8.68
N HIS A 661 -14.56 16.74 -9.65
CA HIS A 661 -15.27 15.55 -10.12
C HIS A 661 -14.81 14.23 -9.48
N ASN A 662 -13.66 14.24 -8.78
CA ASN A 662 -13.08 13.08 -8.10
C ASN A 662 -12.82 11.91 -9.07
N ASP A 663 -12.24 12.16 -10.24
CA ASP A 663 -11.85 11.11 -11.20
C ASP A 663 -10.34 10.86 -11.22
N GLY A 664 -9.53 11.85 -10.84
CA GLY A 664 -8.06 11.88 -10.88
C GLY A 664 -7.48 12.86 -11.91
N GLU A 665 -8.29 13.66 -12.61
CA GLU A 665 -7.81 14.68 -13.55
C GLU A 665 -7.51 16.00 -12.84
N THR A 666 -6.33 16.57 -13.11
CA THR A 666 -5.84 17.82 -12.48
C THR A 666 -5.79 19.00 -13.44
N ASN A 667 -5.93 18.77 -14.75
CA ASN A 667 -5.81 19.80 -15.79
C ASN A 667 -7.17 20.36 -16.22
N LEU A 668 -8.28 19.64 -15.95
CA LEU A 668 -9.64 19.97 -16.41
C LEU A 668 -10.63 20.14 -15.24
N VAL A 669 -10.17 20.67 -14.11
CA VAL A 669 -10.98 20.73 -12.87
C VAL A 669 -12.16 21.71 -12.95
N PHE A 670 -12.05 22.77 -13.74
CA PHE A 670 -13.02 23.88 -13.80
C PHE A 670 -14.25 23.63 -14.71
N HIS A 671 -14.83 22.43 -14.64
CA HIS A 671 -16.10 22.11 -15.30
C HIS A 671 -17.31 22.80 -14.62
N MET A 672 -18.12 23.50 -15.40
CA MET A 672 -19.35 24.19 -14.98
C MET A 672 -20.59 23.27 -15.09
N PRO A 673 -21.74 23.60 -14.48
CA PRO A 673 -22.96 22.77 -14.53
C PRO A 673 -23.51 22.53 -15.95
N ASP A 674 -23.16 23.36 -16.93
CA ASP A 674 -23.55 23.19 -18.34
C ASP A 674 -22.59 22.28 -19.13
N GLY A 675 -21.62 21.66 -18.45
CA GLY A 675 -20.59 20.78 -19.02
C GLY A 675 -19.39 21.50 -19.64
N LYS A 676 -19.42 22.83 -19.81
CA LYS A 676 -18.29 23.58 -20.37
C LYS A 676 -17.17 23.78 -19.34
N MET A 677 -15.96 24.07 -19.82
CA MET A 677 -14.84 24.50 -19.00
C MET A 677 -14.88 26.01 -18.77
N ALA A 678 -14.76 26.46 -17.53
CA ALA A 678 -14.61 27.87 -17.20
C ALA A 678 -13.17 28.35 -17.46
N ASN A 679 -13.02 29.58 -17.94
CA ASN A 679 -11.71 30.14 -18.25
C ASN A 679 -10.97 30.74 -17.03
N SER A 680 -11.60 30.75 -15.85
CA SER A 680 -10.98 31.18 -14.59
C SER A 680 -11.68 30.57 -13.36
N ALA A 681 -10.95 30.43 -12.25
CA ALA A 681 -11.47 29.90 -10.99
C ALA A 681 -12.68 30.68 -10.46
N GLY A 682 -12.70 32.01 -10.68
CA GLY A 682 -13.85 32.85 -10.34
C GLY A 682 -15.09 32.51 -11.16
N SER A 683 -14.97 32.36 -12.49
CA SER A 683 -16.10 31.96 -13.34
C SER A 683 -16.61 30.55 -13.00
N PHE A 684 -15.69 29.61 -12.74
CA PHE A 684 -16.01 28.27 -12.24
C PHE A 684 -16.85 28.34 -10.95
N ALA A 685 -16.37 29.03 -9.91
CA ALA A 685 -17.10 29.16 -8.65
C ALA A 685 -18.44 29.89 -8.82
N HIS A 686 -18.50 30.94 -9.65
CA HIS A 686 -19.73 31.67 -9.97
C HIS A 686 -20.78 30.76 -10.61
N SER A 687 -20.36 29.80 -11.45
CA SER A 687 -21.27 28.84 -12.09
C SER A 687 -21.93 27.87 -11.09
N TRP A 688 -21.30 27.63 -9.93
CA TRP A 688 -21.82 26.76 -8.86
C TRP A 688 -22.61 27.52 -7.77
N MET A 689 -22.85 28.82 -7.94
CA MET A 689 -23.73 29.61 -7.05
C MET A 689 -25.21 29.29 -7.30
N LEU A 690 -25.97 29.12 -6.22
CA LEU A 690 -27.43 29.06 -6.25
C LEU A 690 -28.03 30.46 -6.16
N MET A 691 -28.73 30.88 -7.22
CA MET A 691 -29.63 32.03 -7.19
C MET A 691 -30.94 31.66 -6.44
N HIS A 692 -31.67 32.67 -5.97
CA HIS A 692 -32.96 32.48 -5.32
C HIS A 692 -33.96 33.54 -5.78
N ASP A 693 -35.21 33.12 -6.02
CA ASP A 693 -36.27 33.94 -6.62
C ASP A 693 -36.81 35.07 -5.70
N SER A 694 -36.26 35.22 -4.48
CA SER A 694 -36.68 36.26 -3.55
C SER A 694 -35.51 36.98 -2.85
N CYS A 695 -35.54 38.31 -2.97
CA CYS A 695 -34.50 39.23 -2.51
C CYS A 695 -34.50 39.46 -0.97
N ARG A 696 -35.59 39.10 -0.28
CA ARG A 696 -35.82 39.47 1.13
C ARG A 696 -35.01 38.63 2.14
N GLU A 697 -34.76 37.36 1.83
CA GLU A 697 -33.92 36.45 2.64
C GLU A 697 -32.85 35.70 1.80
N GLY A 698 -32.76 36.02 0.50
CA GLY A 698 -31.93 35.31 -0.49
C GLY A 698 -30.66 36.04 -0.93
N CYS A 699 -30.02 35.47 -1.95
CA CYS A 699 -28.85 36.04 -2.60
C CYS A 699 -29.24 37.31 -3.39
N LYS A 700 -28.49 38.41 -3.21
CA LYS A 700 -28.72 39.70 -3.90
C LYS A 700 -28.07 39.79 -5.29
N LEU A 701 -27.45 38.71 -5.74
CA LEU A 701 -26.69 38.63 -6.98
C LEU A 701 -27.43 37.74 -7.98
N GLN A 702 -27.34 38.10 -9.26
CA GLN A 702 -27.88 37.36 -10.39
C GLN A 702 -26.81 37.11 -11.45
N HIS A 703 -26.96 36.05 -12.24
CA HIS A 703 -26.17 35.81 -13.45
C HIS A 703 -26.70 36.65 -14.61
N ASP A 704 -25.82 37.41 -15.28
CA ASP A 704 -26.18 38.31 -16.37
C ASP A 704 -25.10 38.36 -17.47
N ARG A 705 -25.48 38.67 -18.71
CA ARG A 705 -24.55 38.85 -19.83
C ARG A 705 -24.20 40.33 -20.00
N VAL A 706 -22.90 40.62 -20.07
CA VAL A 706 -22.40 41.99 -20.05
C VAL A 706 -21.96 42.43 -21.43
N ASP A 707 -22.60 43.47 -21.98
CA ASP A 707 -22.01 44.26 -23.07
C ASP A 707 -20.74 44.96 -22.56
N LEU A 708 -19.66 44.85 -23.32
CA LEU A 708 -18.39 45.51 -23.03
C LEU A 708 -18.43 47.03 -23.28
N GLY A 709 -19.49 47.54 -23.93
CA GLY A 709 -19.72 48.97 -24.17
C GLY A 709 -18.71 49.62 -25.12
N ARG A 710 -17.90 48.80 -25.81
CA ARG A 710 -16.88 49.24 -26.76
C ARG A 710 -16.94 48.38 -28.03
N THR A 711 -16.99 49.05 -29.17
CA THR A 711 -16.91 48.39 -30.47
C THR A 711 -15.46 47.92 -30.71
N LEU A 712 -15.25 46.62 -30.88
CA LEU A 712 -13.95 46.07 -31.25
C LEU A 712 -13.88 45.88 -32.78
N SER A 713 -12.73 46.18 -33.39
CA SER A 713 -12.51 45.87 -34.81
C SER A 713 -11.98 44.44 -34.92
N ILE A 714 -12.78 43.54 -35.49
CA ILE A 714 -12.46 42.13 -35.66
C ILE A 714 -12.35 41.86 -37.15
N PHE A 715 -11.16 41.44 -37.61
CA PHE A 715 -10.77 41.34 -39.02
C PHE A 715 -10.98 42.62 -39.87
N GLY A 716 -11.15 43.77 -39.21
CA GLY A 716 -11.42 45.07 -39.85
C GLY A 716 -12.84 45.58 -39.63
N GLU A 717 -13.79 44.73 -39.25
CA GLU A 717 -15.21 45.08 -39.12
C GLU A 717 -15.59 45.50 -37.68
N PRO A 718 -16.43 46.53 -37.49
CA PRO A 718 -16.92 46.95 -36.18
C PRO A 718 -17.86 45.88 -35.60
N SER A 719 -17.53 45.40 -34.39
CA SER A 719 -18.28 44.37 -33.68
C SER A 719 -18.66 44.80 -32.26
N HIS A 720 -19.90 44.53 -31.84
CA HIS A 720 -20.34 44.61 -30.46
C HIS A 720 -20.03 43.30 -29.74
N CYS A 721 -19.55 43.37 -28.50
CA CYS A 721 -19.04 42.21 -27.76
C CYS A 721 -19.73 42.06 -26.40
N TYR A 722 -20.17 40.83 -26.11
CA TYR A 722 -20.83 40.44 -24.88
C TYR A 722 -20.04 39.34 -24.16
N SER A 723 -20.17 39.22 -22.84
CA SER A 723 -19.61 38.09 -22.10
C SER A 723 -20.18 36.75 -22.61
N ALA A 724 -19.31 35.78 -22.91
CA ALA A 724 -19.72 34.46 -23.41
C ALA A 724 -20.32 33.60 -22.27
N GLU A 725 -19.76 33.73 -21.08
CA GLU A 725 -20.25 33.23 -19.80
C GLU A 725 -21.06 34.33 -19.09
N PRO A 726 -22.12 34.01 -18.31
CA PRO A 726 -22.75 34.98 -17.41
C PRO A 726 -21.80 35.37 -16.26
N VAL A 727 -21.84 36.64 -15.83
CA VAL A 727 -21.14 37.11 -14.63
C VAL A 727 -22.13 37.56 -13.57
N LEU A 728 -21.68 37.73 -12.32
CA LEU A 728 -22.56 38.19 -11.25
C LEU A 728 -22.81 39.70 -11.40
N ARG A 729 -24.08 40.08 -11.39
CA ARG A 729 -24.59 41.44 -11.26
C ARG A 729 -25.51 41.54 -10.04
N CYS A 730 -25.84 42.74 -9.61
CA CYS A 730 -26.84 42.91 -8.55
C CYS A 730 -28.24 42.68 -9.12
N ALA A 731 -29.16 42.17 -8.30
CA ALA A 731 -30.57 42.06 -8.65
C ALA A 731 -31.18 43.44 -9.00
N PRO A 732 -32.28 43.51 -9.78
CA PRO A 732 -32.92 44.77 -10.16
C PRO A 732 -33.29 45.62 -8.93
N GLY A 733 -32.97 46.91 -8.97
CA GLY A 733 -33.11 47.84 -7.85
C GLY A 733 -31.91 47.92 -6.90
N CYS A 734 -30.97 46.96 -6.96
CA CYS A 734 -29.77 46.94 -6.13
C CYS A 734 -28.53 47.50 -6.84
N SER A 735 -27.61 48.08 -6.08
CA SER A 735 -26.35 48.68 -6.57
C SER A 735 -25.11 47.97 -5.99
N PRO A 736 -24.00 47.84 -6.74
CA PRO A 736 -22.79 47.18 -6.25
C PRO A 736 -22.09 47.96 -5.13
N ILE A 737 -21.60 47.23 -4.14
CA ILE A 737 -20.68 47.73 -3.11
C ILE A 737 -19.25 47.28 -3.45
N ARG A 738 -19.09 45.96 -3.71
CA ARG A 738 -17.81 45.31 -4.00
C ARG A 738 -17.84 44.66 -5.38
N THR A 739 -16.71 44.71 -6.10
CA THR A 739 -16.57 44.10 -7.43
C THR A 739 -15.21 43.43 -7.58
N ALA A 740 -15.17 42.31 -8.32
CA ALA A 740 -13.97 41.60 -8.71
C ALA A 740 -13.79 41.64 -10.23
N ARG A 741 -12.55 41.57 -10.71
CA ARG A 741 -12.25 41.40 -12.14
C ARG A 741 -12.17 39.91 -12.46
N LEU A 742 -12.96 39.46 -13.42
CA LEU A 742 -12.86 38.13 -14.02
C LEU A 742 -12.24 38.24 -15.40
N ASN A 743 -11.37 37.29 -15.75
CA ASN A 743 -10.99 37.07 -17.14
C ASN A 743 -11.88 35.98 -17.71
N ILE A 744 -12.63 36.31 -18.77
CA ILE A 744 -13.65 35.44 -19.39
C ILE A 744 -13.60 35.55 -20.92
N SER A 745 -14.17 34.56 -21.61
CA SER A 745 -14.39 34.63 -23.05
C SER A 745 -15.47 35.66 -23.39
N VAL A 746 -15.34 36.33 -24.54
CA VAL A 746 -16.37 37.20 -25.12
C VAL A 746 -16.83 36.69 -26.49
N HIS A 747 -18.12 36.87 -26.78
CA HIS A 747 -18.71 36.66 -28.11
C HIS A 747 -19.02 38.02 -28.74
N CYS A 748 -18.58 38.19 -29.98
CA CYS A 748 -18.70 39.45 -30.71
C CYS A 748 -19.45 39.26 -32.02
N HIS A 749 -20.29 40.23 -32.37
CA HIS A 749 -21.17 40.20 -33.54
C HIS A 749 -21.06 41.53 -34.31
N THR A 750 -21.06 41.46 -35.63
CA THR A 750 -20.95 42.62 -36.52
C THR A 750 -22.28 43.39 -36.60
N THR A 751 -22.22 44.71 -36.77
CA THR A 751 -23.40 45.59 -36.66
C THR A 751 -24.55 45.29 -37.62
N ASP A 752 -24.27 44.66 -38.76
CA ASP A 752 -25.29 44.39 -39.80
C ASP A 752 -26.07 43.08 -39.58
N SER A 753 -25.80 42.34 -38.49
CA SER A 753 -26.48 41.09 -38.13
C SER A 753 -27.30 41.23 -36.82
N PRO A 754 -28.54 41.74 -36.86
CA PRO A 754 -29.39 41.83 -35.68
C PRO A 754 -29.77 40.44 -35.17
N LEU A 755 -29.27 40.09 -33.98
CA LEU A 755 -29.54 38.80 -33.34
C LEU A 755 -30.99 38.67 -32.86
N ASN A 756 -31.60 37.52 -33.16
CA ASN A 756 -32.74 37.04 -32.40
C ASN A 756 -32.24 36.22 -31.19
N MET A 757 -32.85 36.39 -30.02
CA MET A 757 -32.24 35.94 -28.75
C MET A 757 -32.17 34.41 -28.58
N ASP A 758 -32.92 33.65 -29.38
CA ASP A 758 -32.99 32.19 -29.31
C ASP A 758 -31.86 31.44 -30.03
N ASP A 759 -31.09 32.10 -30.92
CA ASP A 759 -30.19 31.42 -31.88
C ASP A 759 -28.80 31.02 -31.31
N TYR A 760 -28.70 30.94 -29.97
CA TYR A 760 -27.46 30.59 -29.24
C TYR A 760 -26.94 29.15 -29.46
N ALA A 761 -27.65 28.32 -30.23
CA ALA A 761 -27.36 26.90 -30.43
C ALA A 761 -26.58 26.56 -31.72
N SER A 762 -26.32 27.53 -32.60
CA SER A 762 -25.71 27.27 -33.92
C SER A 762 -24.22 26.85 -33.85
N PRO A 763 -23.81 25.68 -34.39
CA PRO A 763 -22.43 25.19 -34.32
C PRO A 763 -21.38 26.00 -35.10
N VAL A 764 -21.82 26.96 -35.94
CA VAL A 764 -20.99 27.58 -36.99
C VAL A 764 -19.94 28.56 -36.45
N TRP A 765 -20.16 29.13 -35.25
CA TRP A 765 -19.45 30.31 -34.77
C TRP A 765 -18.23 30.03 -33.87
N LYS A 766 -17.70 28.80 -33.83
CA LYS A 766 -16.45 28.46 -33.11
C LYS A 766 -15.19 28.97 -33.83
N LYS A 767 -14.98 30.29 -33.90
CA LYS A 767 -13.71 30.91 -34.32
C LYS A 767 -13.26 31.99 -33.35
N ALA A 768 -12.07 31.80 -32.78
CA ALA A 768 -11.37 32.73 -31.89
C ALA A 768 -12.21 33.30 -30.74
N ALA A 769 -12.35 32.54 -29.65
CA ALA A 769 -12.78 33.09 -28.37
C ALA A 769 -11.72 34.11 -27.91
N MET A 770 -12.08 35.38 -27.89
CA MET A 770 -11.24 36.45 -27.34
C MET A 770 -11.45 36.51 -25.83
N MET A 771 -10.36 36.70 -25.07
CA MET A 771 -10.42 36.85 -23.62
C MET A 771 -10.40 38.32 -23.23
N ASP A 772 -11.26 38.72 -22.29
CA ASP A 772 -11.33 40.09 -21.79
C ASP A 772 -11.58 40.14 -20.28
N SER A 773 -11.35 41.30 -19.66
CA SER A 773 -11.44 41.50 -18.21
C SER A 773 -12.72 42.27 -17.82
N VAL A 774 -13.70 41.54 -17.31
CA VAL A 774 -15.03 42.06 -16.97
C VAL A 774 -15.19 42.21 -15.46
N LEU A 775 -15.85 43.30 -15.03
CA LEU A 775 -16.19 43.54 -13.63
C LEU A 775 -17.44 42.75 -13.24
N SER A 776 -17.27 41.78 -12.35
CA SER A 776 -18.35 41.04 -11.68
C SER A 776 -18.63 41.67 -10.31
N HIS A 777 -19.90 41.76 -9.92
CA HIS A 777 -20.29 42.21 -8.59
C HIS A 777 -20.07 41.07 -7.59
N THR A 778 -19.64 41.39 -6.37
CA THR A 778 -19.44 40.41 -5.28
C THR A 778 -20.15 40.80 -3.99
N GLU A 779 -20.70 42.02 -3.90
CA GLU A 779 -21.51 42.49 -2.79
C GLU A 779 -22.48 43.58 -3.29
N CYS A 780 -23.72 43.63 -2.78
CA CYS A 780 -24.77 44.53 -3.26
C CYS A 780 -25.59 45.19 -2.13
N SER A 781 -25.80 46.50 -2.28
CA SER A 781 -26.76 47.28 -1.49
C SER A 781 -28.11 47.30 -2.19
N CYS A 782 -29.19 47.12 -1.45
CA CYS A 782 -30.56 47.17 -1.98
C CYS A 782 -31.37 48.15 -1.12
N PRO A 783 -32.15 49.08 -1.71
CA PRO A 783 -33.14 49.85 -0.97
C PRO A 783 -34.16 48.92 -0.31
N THR A 784 -34.54 49.20 0.94
CA THR A 784 -35.56 48.39 1.62
C THR A 784 -36.89 48.44 0.88
N ASP A 785 -37.47 47.27 0.66
CA ASP A 785 -38.76 47.01 0.00
C ASP A 785 -38.88 47.30 -1.51
N GLN A 786 -37.78 47.40 -2.27
CA GLN A 786 -37.82 47.49 -3.75
C GLN A 786 -36.90 46.51 -4.48
N CYS A 787 -37.12 45.20 -4.29
CA CYS A 787 -36.75 44.20 -5.30
C CYS A 787 -38.05 43.65 -5.91
N SER A 788 -38.39 44.07 -7.12
CA SER A 788 -39.52 43.52 -7.90
C SER A 788 -39.12 42.20 -8.55
N GLY A 789 -39.90 41.15 -8.32
CA GLY A 789 -39.85 39.88 -9.08
C GLY A 789 -40.86 39.86 -10.22
#